data_AF-A0A1V5YZ23-F1
#
_entry.id   AF-A0A1V5YZ23-F1
#
_cell.length_a   1.000
_cell.length_b   1.000
_cell.length_c   1.000
_cell.angle_alpha   90.00
_cell.angle_beta   90.00
_cell.angle_gamma   90.00
#
_symmetry.space_group_name_H-M   'P 1'
#
loop_
_entity.id
_entity.type
_entity.pdbx_description
1 polymer ?
#
loop_
_entity_poly.entity_id
_entity_poly.type
_entity_poly.pdbx_seq_one_letter_code
_entity_poly.pdbx_strand_id
1 'polypeptide(L)'
;MRRLSFVGLAGRNLRYHWRIHSGVFAGILLTTAVITGALILGDSTRFTLRNIAVARLAGAHYACQLPNRYFEASLAHRMAEEGQGVPAALLRLQGMALQSGAPDPLYRVNRVQVLGVDDAFWQLSGTDAPQWNAQEVIVNEHLARALHAGRGDRFALRVVKPGLMAFDAPLSPGGDAAAIRVQVKVGDIVSDNGAGRFNLNNEQRTPYNVFVPLRWLQELVDLEGKANLLLAGETWSEGQLQAELKKVMHLRDAGFQIRALSDQSYLLESERIFLDRTIADAALTLPQAEGSLAYLVNSISGERHSTPYSFAVADASLAQLNDEEAIINRWTAEKLDVSMGDTITVRWFVVTPSNEFQEQARQFRIKEIWSMEALEKAREAIPLFPGLIDVESCTDWDIGMPMDEAALKDKDNEDYWNQWRQTPKLWVNLSAGQKMWGSRFGQYTALHFPAGWGNAPALEKALLNKISPEMLGIRFNPVREEALHSVDQALDLGQLFLGMSFFLIFSAVLLSVLLFTFSLQQRASEMGTLLALGFPPSRIWGIFSIEAALLAVAGATAGMLAGAGYAALLLQGLRHAWAGAVAGTMILFHLKLKTLFSGFFAGAGIPLLAVCWTVWRQCRRPVRELLHRDFSQKKALTAAGRPGRLAHGLAFGGLLAGLIAVAAVFVIRPAATAPFFFATGTWLLGFGIYAWYLFLRSFQMEKEGGSLSLNKLALQQLTRRPGRNTSAAALLACGVFIAISVISMQEDLGKHAAERSSGTGGFALFGETTAALTEAPKLEGIDAVALRLRQGDDAGCLNLTRAAVPGIYGVDPAVMKKRGAFDKDADGASVWSLLEQESPDGAIPALVGDMDTAMWGLKAKTHPEKGDVLYYSDDEGKEISVRLVGALPMRLSVFQGSILISLDNFTRIFPSESGFRAFLFDSQNENTEETIRRLHRQEEKSGMQVETTLQRLEHFYAVERSYLSLFLVLGVLGVTLGALGIGVITARSRIERRAEWAMLQVLGYEKRHLLRLLVVENAAILLVAAILGGGASLTALLPSVLLSSTTLPLLLQFIGFLSMLAGGALSVALALLVTRSQSLLLDLRRE
;
A
#
# COMPACT_ATOMS: atom_id res chain seq x y z
N MET A 1 -3.67 35.22 -62.53
CA MET A 1 -4.28 34.25 -61.58
C MET A 1 -3.16 33.67 -60.72
N ARG A 2 -3.00 34.09 -59.45
CA ARG A 2 -2.03 33.46 -58.52
C ARG A 2 -2.42 31.98 -58.38
N ARG A 3 -1.48 31.04 -58.59
CA ARG A 3 -1.69 29.61 -58.33
C ARG A 3 -2.17 29.46 -56.87
N LEU A 4 -3.47 29.24 -56.68
CA LEU A 4 -4.04 28.98 -55.36
C LEU A 4 -3.46 27.65 -54.87
N SER A 5 -2.56 27.71 -53.89
CA SER A 5 -2.10 26.49 -53.22
C SER A 5 -3.28 25.84 -52.51
N PHE A 6 -3.29 24.50 -52.43
CA PHE A 6 -4.34 23.74 -51.75
C PHE A 6 -4.53 24.21 -50.28
N VAL A 7 -3.45 24.60 -49.62
CA VAL A 7 -3.45 25.18 -48.27
C VAL A 7 -4.16 26.54 -48.23
N GLY A 8 -3.94 27.40 -49.23
CA GLY A 8 -4.60 28.71 -49.34
C GLY A 8 -6.12 28.60 -49.58
N LEU A 9 -6.56 27.56 -50.29
CA LEU A 9 -7.99 27.26 -50.47
C LEU A 9 -8.61 26.73 -49.16
N ALA A 10 -7.94 25.81 -48.46
CA ALA A 10 -8.39 25.28 -47.18
C ALA A 10 -8.56 26.40 -46.12
N GLY A 11 -7.61 27.33 -46.03
CA GLY A 11 -7.69 28.47 -45.11
C GLY A 11 -8.88 29.41 -45.40
N ARG A 12 -9.25 29.61 -46.67
CA ARG A 12 -10.44 30.40 -47.03
C ARG A 12 -11.74 29.66 -46.70
N ASN A 13 -11.79 28.34 -46.93
CA ASN A 13 -12.94 27.51 -46.56
C ASN A 13 -13.18 27.52 -45.05
N LEU A 14 -12.12 27.43 -44.25
CA LEU A 14 -12.18 27.53 -42.79
C LEU A 14 -12.83 28.83 -42.32
N ARG A 15 -12.42 29.96 -42.90
CA ARG A 15 -12.98 31.27 -42.56
C ARG A 15 -14.43 31.41 -42.97
N TYR A 16 -14.81 30.90 -44.14
CA TYR A 16 -16.18 30.97 -44.64
C TYR A 16 -17.15 30.10 -43.83
N HIS A 17 -16.72 28.90 -43.41
CA HIS A 17 -17.55 27.93 -42.68
C HIS A 17 -17.25 27.86 -41.17
N TRP A 18 -16.68 28.92 -40.58
CA TRP A 18 -16.16 28.90 -39.20
C TRP A 18 -17.18 28.43 -38.14
N ARG A 19 -18.48 28.74 -38.31
CA ARG A 19 -19.55 28.34 -37.38
C ARG A 19 -19.78 26.83 -37.29
N ILE A 20 -19.46 26.11 -38.37
CA ILE A 20 -19.58 24.64 -38.41
C ILE A 20 -18.29 24.01 -37.87
N HIS A 21 -17.15 24.61 -38.21
CA HIS A 21 -15.85 24.16 -37.76
C HIS A 21 -15.60 24.39 -36.26
N SER A 22 -16.27 25.35 -35.62
CA SER A 22 -16.17 25.59 -34.18
C SER A 22 -16.58 24.39 -33.34
N GLY A 23 -17.59 23.61 -33.77
CA GLY A 23 -18.00 22.39 -33.07
C GLY A 23 -16.97 21.26 -33.18
N VAL A 24 -16.34 21.10 -34.33
CA VAL A 24 -15.25 20.13 -34.53
C VAL A 24 -14.01 20.55 -33.73
N PHE A 25 -13.68 21.84 -33.78
CA PHE A 25 -12.62 22.43 -32.96
C PHE A 25 -12.86 22.15 -31.46
N ALA A 26 -14.09 22.38 -30.95
CA ALA A 26 -14.42 22.13 -29.55
C ALA A 26 -14.29 20.66 -29.16
N GLY A 27 -14.68 19.73 -30.05
CA GLY A 27 -14.52 18.30 -29.81
C GLY A 27 -13.05 17.86 -29.75
N ILE A 28 -12.22 18.34 -30.69
CA ILE A 28 -10.76 18.07 -30.68
C ILE A 28 -10.09 18.71 -29.47
N LEU A 29 -10.46 19.94 -29.13
CA LEU A 29 -9.99 20.65 -27.94
C LEU A 29 -10.29 19.82 -26.70
N LEU A 30 -11.52 19.33 -26.53
CA LEU A 30 -11.92 18.52 -25.38
C LEU A 30 -11.15 17.19 -25.33
N THR A 31 -11.06 16.46 -26.45
CA THR A 31 -10.27 15.23 -26.54
C THR A 31 -8.82 15.47 -26.12
N THR A 32 -8.21 16.53 -26.65
CA THR A 32 -6.81 16.86 -26.34
C THR A 32 -6.63 17.33 -24.90
N ALA A 33 -7.60 18.08 -24.36
CA ALA A 33 -7.57 18.56 -22.98
C ALA A 33 -7.65 17.41 -21.97
N VAL A 34 -8.52 16.42 -22.20
CA VAL A 34 -8.65 15.26 -21.32
C VAL A 34 -7.40 14.38 -21.38
N ILE A 35 -6.87 14.08 -22.57
CA ILE A 35 -5.64 13.30 -22.73
C ILE A 35 -4.45 14.01 -22.09
N THR A 36 -4.23 15.28 -22.43
CA THR A 36 -3.11 16.06 -21.90
C THR A 36 -3.22 16.22 -20.39
N GLY A 37 -4.42 16.50 -19.88
CA GLY A 37 -4.66 16.65 -18.45
C GLY A 37 -4.39 15.37 -17.65
N ALA A 38 -4.82 14.22 -18.15
CA ALA A 38 -4.54 12.91 -17.52
C ALA A 38 -3.03 12.62 -17.47
N LEU A 39 -2.29 12.92 -18.55
CA LEU A 39 -0.84 12.71 -18.60
C LEU A 39 -0.08 13.68 -17.66
N ILE A 40 -0.48 14.95 -17.60
CA ILE A 40 0.10 15.95 -16.67
C ILE A 40 -0.14 15.52 -15.22
N LEU A 41 -1.32 14.97 -14.92
CA LEU A 41 -1.63 14.45 -13.58
C LEU A 41 -0.69 13.30 -13.17
N GLY A 42 -0.42 12.36 -14.08
CA GLY A 42 0.56 11.30 -13.86
C GLY A 42 1.98 11.82 -13.62
N ASP A 43 2.42 12.81 -14.40
CA ASP A 43 3.73 13.45 -14.21
C ASP A 43 3.85 14.23 -12.91
N SER A 44 2.80 14.96 -12.54
CA SER A 44 2.69 15.72 -11.27
C SER A 44 2.77 14.79 -10.07
N THR A 45 2.10 13.64 -10.14
CA THR A 45 2.16 12.60 -9.10
C THR A 45 3.57 12.04 -8.99
N ARG A 46 4.18 11.56 -10.09
CA ARG A 46 5.54 11.03 -10.08
C ARG A 46 6.58 12.04 -9.57
N PHE A 47 6.47 13.30 -9.99
CA PHE A 47 7.34 14.37 -9.52
C PHE A 47 7.20 14.59 -8.00
N THR A 48 5.96 14.62 -7.50
CA THR A 48 5.70 14.78 -6.07
C THR A 48 6.25 13.61 -5.26
N LEU A 49 5.96 12.37 -5.67
CA LEU A 49 6.44 11.17 -4.98
C LEU A 49 7.97 11.11 -4.95
N ARG A 50 8.63 11.48 -6.06
CA ARG A 50 10.10 11.57 -6.11
C ARG A 50 10.64 12.63 -5.14
N ASN A 51 10.01 13.79 -5.06
CA ASN A 51 10.43 14.84 -4.12
C ASN A 51 10.23 14.40 -2.66
N ILE A 52 9.11 13.73 -2.34
CA ILE A 52 8.85 13.20 -1.00
C ILE A 52 9.89 12.13 -0.63
N ALA A 53 10.17 11.20 -1.56
CA ALA A 53 11.14 10.12 -1.36
C ALA A 53 12.56 10.66 -1.08
N VAL A 54 12.98 11.74 -1.74
CA VAL A 54 14.28 12.39 -1.47
C VAL A 54 14.23 13.22 -0.19
N ALA A 55 13.18 13.99 0.04
CA ALA A 55 13.07 14.88 1.21
C ALA A 55 13.05 14.10 2.53
N ARG A 56 12.39 12.93 2.58
CA ARG A 56 12.34 12.11 3.81
C ARG A 56 13.69 11.55 4.24
N LEU A 57 14.69 11.49 3.35
CA LEU A 57 16.01 10.97 3.69
C LEU A 57 16.91 12.04 4.33
N ALA A 58 16.49 13.31 4.34
CA ALA A 58 17.24 14.43 4.93
C ALA A 58 18.73 14.45 4.49
N GLY A 59 18.99 14.25 3.19
CA GLY A 59 20.35 14.23 2.61
C GLY A 59 21.05 12.86 2.63
N ALA A 60 20.55 11.90 3.41
CA ALA A 60 21.13 10.55 3.46
C ALA A 60 21.00 9.83 2.11
N HIS A 61 22.11 9.27 1.66
CA HIS A 61 22.21 8.37 0.50
C HIS A 61 22.30 6.92 0.94
N TYR A 62 23.08 6.70 1.99
CA TYR A 62 23.31 5.41 2.60
C TYR A 62 22.87 5.45 4.05
N ALA A 63 22.29 4.36 4.53
CA ALA A 63 21.96 4.18 5.94
C ALA A 63 22.39 2.80 6.43
N CYS A 64 22.96 2.75 7.62
CA CYS A 64 23.15 1.51 8.37
C CYS A 64 22.21 1.54 9.58
N GLN A 65 21.23 0.64 9.59
CA GLN A 65 20.22 0.58 10.63
C GLN A 65 20.30 -0.76 11.34
N LEU A 66 20.44 -0.71 12.67
CA LEU A 66 20.41 -1.89 13.53
C LEU A 66 19.11 -1.85 14.37
N PRO A 67 18.04 -2.53 13.94
CA PRO A 67 16.83 -2.64 14.76
C PRO A 67 17.17 -3.43 16.03
N ASN A 68 16.92 -2.82 17.21
CA ASN A 68 17.08 -3.43 18.53
C ASN A 68 18.51 -3.88 18.91
N ARG A 69 19.54 -3.38 18.21
CA ARG A 69 20.97 -3.44 18.62
C ARG A 69 21.57 -2.04 18.61
N TYR A 70 22.71 -1.89 19.28
CA TYR A 70 23.41 -0.62 19.41
C TYR A 70 24.90 -0.77 19.14
N PHE A 71 25.47 0.25 18.50
CA PHE A 71 26.91 0.41 18.28
C PHE A 71 27.42 1.67 19.01
N GLU A 72 28.73 1.84 19.14
CA GLU A 72 29.26 3.08 19.74
C GLU A 72 29.08 4.27 18.78
N ALA A 73 28.49 5.35 19.25
CA ALA A 73 28.33 6.59 18.48
C ALA A 73 29.69 7.15 17.99
N SER A 74 30.80 6.79 18.67
CA SER A 74 32.17 7.11 18.26
C SER A 74 32.54 6.56 16.86
N LEU A 75 31.86 5.51 16.40
CA LEU A 75 32.11 4.86 15.11
C LEU A 75 31.98 5.84 13.94
N ALA A 76 30.99 6.74 13.99
CA ALA A 76 30.82 7.80 13.00
C ALA A 76 32.06 8.69 12.85
N HIS A 77 32.63 9.15 13.97
CA HIS A 77 33.83 9.96 13.98
C HIS A 77 35.09 9.18 13.56
N ARG A 78 35.18 7.89 13.92
CA ARG A 78 36.29 7.03 13.48
C ARG A 78 36.26 6.78 11.97
N MET A 79 35.08 6.77 11.35
CA MET A 79 34.91 6.66 9.90
C MET A 79 35.17 7.98 9.15
N ALA A 80 35.44 9.10 9.83
CA ALA A 80 35.62 10.38 9.16
C ALA A 80 36.83 10.36 8.21
N GLU A 81 36.60 10.70 6.93
CA GLU A 81 37.64 10.82 5.91
C GLU A 81 37.70 12.25 5.37
N GLU A 82 38.92 12.74 5.09
CA GLU A 82 39.14 14.09 4.58
C GLU A 82 38.46 14.27 3.21
N GLY A 83 37.57 15.27 3.12
CA GLY A 83 36.82 15.57 1.90
C GLY A 83 35.48 14.83 1.73
N GLN A 84 35.16 13.83 2.57
CA GLN A 84 33.89 13.08 2.49
C GLN A 84 32.87 13.44 3.58
N GLY A 85 33.27 14.22 4.60
CA GLY A 85 32.41 14.58 5.72
C GLY A 85 32.23 13.44 6.72
N VAL A 86 31.72 13.75 7.91
CA VAL A 86 31.51 12.74 8.98
C VAL A 86 30.13 12.11 8.80
N PRO A 87 30.00 10.76 8.77
CA PRO A 87 28.70 10.10 8.88
C PRO A 87 27.97 10.55 10.15
N ALA A 88 26.64 10.69 10.10
CA ALA A 88 25.86 11.09 11.27
C ALA A 88 25.43 9.86 12.07
N ALA A 89 25.76 9.79 13.37
CA ALA A 89 25.27 8.77 14.30
C ALA A 89 24.02 9.28 15.02
N LEU A 90 22.95 8.47 15.02
CA LEU A 90 21.68 8.80 15.63
C LEU A 90 21.22 7.68 16.57
N LEU A 91 20.54 8.08 17.63
CA LEU A 91 19.77 7.19 18.48
C LEU A 91 18.29 7.40 18.16
N ARG A 92 17.69 6.45 17.45
CA ARG A 92 16.28 6.48 17.04
C ARG A 92 15.45 5.58 17.96
N LEU A 93 14.56 6.19 18.74
CA LEU A 93 13.65 5.51 19.67
C LEU A 93 12.18 5.83 19.35
N GLN A 94 11.27 5.06 19.95
CA GLN A 94 9.84 5.30 19.89
C GLN A 94 9.36 5.98 21.18
N GLY A 95 8.35 6.84 21.06
CA GLY A 95 7.80 7.57 22.18
C GLY A 95 6.38 8.07 21.94
N MET A 96 5.90 8.84 22.91
CA MET A 96 4.58 9.47 22.91
C MET A 96 4.72 10.92 23.35
N ALA A 97 3.95 11.83 22.76
CA ALA A 97 3.85 13.21 23.21
C ALA A 97 2.47 13.45 23.84
N LEU A 98 2.46 13.92 25.08
CA LEU A 98 1.25 14.18 25.85
C LEU A 98 1.16 15.68 26.14
N GLN A 99 0.06 16.31 25.73
CA GLN A 99 -0.14 17.74 25.99
C GLN A 99 -0.50 17.97 27.46
N SER A 100 0.13 18.96 28.10
CA SER A 100 -0.25 19.39 29.45
C SER A 100 -1.44 20.36 29.38
N GLY A 101 -2.55 20.05 30.06
CA GLY A 101 -3.69 20.97 30.19
C GLY A 101 -4.76 20.88 29.09
N ALA A 102 -4.76 19.83 28.26
CA ALA A 102 -5.83 19.59 27.28
C ALA A 102 -7.20 19.36 27.98
N PRO A 103 -8.33 19.71 27.33
CA PRO A 103 -9.67 19.49 27.90
C PRO A 103 -9.97 18.01 28.20
N ASP A 104 -9.33 17.11 27.45
CA ASP A 104 -9.34 15.68 27.67
C ASP A 104 -7.97 15.25 28.21
N PRO A 105 -7.87 14.66 29.43
CA PRO A 105 -6.62 14.13 29.99
C PRO A 105 -5.96 13.04 29.13
N LEU A 106 -6.61 12.60 28.05
CA LEU A 106 -6.13 11.57 27.12
C LEU A 106 -5.54 12.11 25.80
N TYR A 107 -5.43 13.44 25.60
CA TYR A 107 -4.88 13.98 24.35
C TYR A 107 -3.37 13.66 24.22
N ARG A 108 -3.08 12.60 23.47
CA ARG A 108 -1.75 12.04 23.27
C ARG A 108 -1.52 11.78 21.78
N VAL A 109 -0.29 11.98 21.35
CA VAL A 109 0.20 11.54 20.05
C VAL A 109 1.11 10.35 20.28
N ASN A 110 0.71 9.18 19.78
CA ASN A 110 1.47 7.94 19.86
C ASN A 110 2.46 7.81 18.69
N ARG A 111 3.39 6.85 18.77
CA ARG A 111 4.40 6.57 17.71
C ARG A 111 5.18 7.81 17.27
N VAL A 112 5.57 8.61 18.25
CA VAL A 112 6.49 9.72 18.05
C VAL A 112 7.90 9.14 17.90
N GLN A 113 8.56 9.45 16.80
CA GLN A 113 9.95 9.10 16.56
C GLN A 113 10.84 10.10 17.31
N VAL A 114 11.52 9.62 18.35
CA VAL A 114 12.45 10.41 19.15
C VAL A 114 13.85 10.19 18.59
N LEU A 115 14.44 11.27 18.06
CA LEU A 115 15.70 11.27 17.35
C LEU A 115 16.75 12.02 18.17
N GLY A 116 17.66 11.26 18.77
CA GLY A 116 18.90 11.80 19.31
C GLY A 116 19.84 12.13 18.16
N VAL A 117 20.15 13.41 17.97
CA VAL A 117 20.95 13.93 16.86
C VAL A 117 22.09 14.80 17.34
N ASP A 118 23.11 14.94 16.49
CA ASP A 118 24.25 15.83 16.65
C ASP A 118 24.34 16.83 15.48
N ASP A 119 25.42 17.62 15.44
CA ASP A 119 25.64 18.61 14.39
C ASP A 119 25.86 17.97 13.01
N ALA A 120 26.38 16.73 12.94
CA ALA A 120 26.61 16.02 11.69
C ALA A 120 25.30 15.71 10.96
N PHE A 121 24.23 15.40 11.70
CA PHE A 121 22.89 15.22 11.11
C PHE A 121 22.35 16.52 10.47
N TRP A 122 22.51 17.66 11.15
CA TRP A 122 22.05 18.96 10.62
C TRP A 122 22.85 19.38 9.38
N GLN A 123 24.17 19.17 9.41
CA GLN A 123 25.04 19.38 8.24
C GLN A 123 24.64 18.49 7.06
N LEU A 124 24.40 17.19 7.31
CA LEU A 124 23.95 16.24 6.29
C LEU A 124 22.62 16.66 5.65
N SER A 125 21.70 17.17 6.47
CA SER A 125 20.39 17.63 6.01
C SER A 125 20.41 19.00 5.32
N GLY A 126 21.55 19.69 5.30
CA GLY A 126 21.70 21.01 4.68
C GLY A 126 21.01 22.13 5.46
N THR A 127 20.82 21.94 6.77
CA THR A 127 20.22 22.91 7.68
C THR A 127 21.22 23.31 8.76
N ASP A 128 21.19 24.58 9.18
CA ASP A 128 22.07 25.05 10.25
C ASP A 128 21.77 24.32 11.56
N ALA A 129 22.82 23.96 12.29
CA ALA A 129 22.67 23.31 13.59
C ALA A 129 21.97 24.24 14.59
N PRO A 130 20.89 23.80 15.25
CA PRO A 130 20.17 24.60 16.21
C PRO A 130 20.97 24.76 17.51
N GLN A 131 20.78 25.89 18.20
CA GLN A 131 21.33 26.05 19.55
C GLN A 131 20.44 25.32 20.56
N TRP A 132 21.02 24.39 21.30
CA TRP A 132 20.32 23.60 22.31
C TRP A 132 20.32 24.30 23.67
N ASN A 133 19.14 24.52 24.23
CA ASN A 133 18.98 24.87 25.65
C ASN A 133 18.54 23.64 26.46
N ALA A 134 18.73 23.70 27.79
CA ALA A 134 18.32 22.61 28.68
C ALA A 134 16.82 22.32 28.57
N GLN A 135 16.47 21.05 28.35
CA GLN A 135 15.08 20.55 28.22
C GLN A 135 14.30 21.16 27.05
N GLU A 136 14.98 21.71 26.04
CA GLU A 136 14.37 22.10 24.78
C GLU A 136 14.48 20.98 23.74
N VAL A 137 13.41 20.81 22.98
CA VAL A 137 13.30 19.85 21.89
C VAL A 137 12.83 20.56 20.63
N ILE A 138 13.17 19.99 19.49
CA ILE A 138 12.71 20.47 18.20
C ILE A 138 11.69 19.48 17.67
N VAL A 139 10.56 19.97 17.22
CA VAL A 139 9.49 19.12 16.66
C VAL A 139 9.32 19.43 15.19
N ASN A 140 8.78 18.50 14.41
CA ASN A 140 8.37 18.84 13.05
C ASN A 140 6.99 19.55 13.02
N GLU A 141 6.69 20.21 11.91
CA GLU A 141 5.40 20.87 11.68
C GLU A 141 4.22 19.90 11.84
N HIS A 142 4.39 18.62 11.48
CA HIS A 142 3.35 17.62 11.65
C HIS A 142 2.99 17.38 13.12
N LEU A 143 3.99 17.14 13.98
CA LEU A 143 3.79 16.93 15.41
C LEU A 143 3.34 18.20 16.12
N ALA A 144 3.90 19.37 15.77
CA ALA A 144 3.47 20.65 16.34
C ALA A 144 1.97 20.90 16.10
N ARG A 145 1.48 20.64 14.88
CA ARG A 145 0.04 20.74 14.55
C ARG A 145 -0.79 19.70 15.31
N ALA A 146 -0.31 18.46 15.41
CA ALA A 146 -1.00 17.39 16.12
C ALA A 146 -1.02 17.59 17.65
N LEU A 147 -0.09 18.37 18.21
CA LEU A 147 -0.10 18.76 19.63
C LEU A 147 -0.78 20.12 19.87
N HIS A 148 -1.19 20.82 18.81
CA HIS A 148 -1.59 22.23 18.88
C HIS A 148 -0.57 23.10 19.66
N ALA A 149 0.73 22.83 19.47
CA ALA A 149 1.84 23.46 20.19
C ALA A 149 2.66 24.37 19.27
N GLY A 150 3.01 25.55 19.76
CA GLY A 150 3.92 26.50 19.12
C GLY A 150 5.30 26.55 19.80
N ARG A 151 6.19 27.39 19.27
CA ARG A 151 7.49 27.68 19.91
C ARG A 151 7.26 28.23 21.32
N GLY A 152 7.94 27.67 22.31
CA GLY A 152 7.83 28.06 23.72
C GLY A 152 6.89 27.19 24.56
N ASP A 153 5.99 26.43 23.94
CA ASP A 153 5.03 25.60 24.65
C ASP A 153 5.68 24.35 25.27
N ARG A 154 5.05 23.80 26.30
CA ARG A 154 5.52 22.62 27.03
C ARG A 154 4.61 21.43 26.85
N PHE A 155 5.20 20.25 26.71
CA PHE A 155 4.49 18.98 26.66
C PHE A 155 5.32 17.89 27.36
N ALA A 156 4.67 16.80 27.77
CA ALA A 156 5.36 15.65 28.29
C ALA A 156 5.77 14.71 27.15
N LEU A 157 7.05 14.46 27.01
CA LEU A 157 7.60 13.43 26.14
C LEU A 157 7.78 12.15 26.96
N ARG A 158 7.18 11.05 26.51
CA ARG A 158 7.34 9.72 27.09
C ARG A 158 8.15 8.87 26.12
N VAL A 159 9.37 8.50 26.48
CA VAL A 159 10.29 7.72 25.64
C VAL A 159 10.26 6.26 26.11
N VAL A 160 10.12 5.33 25.18
CA VAL A 160 10.23 3.89 25.48
C VAL A 160 11.70 3.57 25.72
N LYS A 161 12.07 3.15 26.93
CA LYS A 161 13.42 2.71 27.26
C LYS A 161 13.62 1.31 26.67
N PRO A 162 14.55 1.14 25.72
CA PRO A 162 14.87 -0.19 25.23
C PRO A 162 15.79 -0.92 26.21
N GLY A 163 15.61 -2.23 26.34
CA GLY A 163 16.61 -3.09 26.98
C GLY A 163 17.78 -3.38 26.04
N LEU A 164 18.93 -3.76 26.59
CA LEU A 164 20.03 -4.34 25.80
C LEU A 164 19.64 -5.71 25.24
N MET A 165 18.85 -6.45 26.02
CA MET A 165 18.25 -7.73 25.65
C MET A 165 16.76 -7.57 25.39
N ALA A 166 16.22 -8.52 24.63
CA ALA A 166 14.79 -8.76 24.52
C ALA A 166 14.19 -8.99 25.93
N PHE A 167 13.17 -8.22 26.34
CA PHE A 167 12.62 -8.32 27.70
C PHE A 167 11.85 -9.63 27.96
N ASP A 168 11.46 -10.32 26.88
CA ASP A 168 10.89 -11.68 26.92
C ASP A 168 11.97 -12.77 26.79
N ALA A 169 13.25 -12.42 26.93
CA ALA A 169 14.32 -13.39 27.00
C ALA A 169 14.48 -13.95 28.42
N PRO A 170 14.83 -15.25 28.55
CA PRO A 170 15.20 -15.80 29.85
C PRO A 170 16.34 -14.98 30.45
N LEU A 171 16.23 -14.62 31.74
CA LEU A 171 17.24 -13.84 32.49
C LEU A 171 17.39 -12.37 32.08
N SER A 172 16.53 -11.82 31.21
CA SER A 172 16.44 -10.36 31.06
C SER A 172 15.86 -9.74 32.34
N PRO A 173 16.24 -8.52 32.75
CA PRO A 173 15.58 -7.81 33.85
C PRO A 173 14.06 -7.73 33.65
N GLY A 174 13.28 -7.80 34.73
CA GLY A 174 11.83 -7.88 34.68
C GLY A 174 11.14 -6.57 34.32
N GLY A 175 10.03 -6.64 33.58
CA GLY A 175 9.10 -5.53 33.37
C GLY A 175 8.74 -5.25 31.91
N ASP A 176 7.49 -4.82 31.68
CA ASP A 176 7.10 -4.19 30.42
C ASP A 176 8.06 -3.05 30.08
N ALA A 177 8.27 -2.77 28.77
CA ALA A 177 9.21 -1.74 28.34
C ALA A 177 9.01 -0.43 29.12
N ALA A 178 9.96 -0.12 30.02
CA ALA A 178 9.84 1.01 30.92
C ALA A 178 9.77 2.29 30.10
N ALA A 179 8.71 3.07 30.27
CA ALA A 179 8.55 4.34 29.56
C ALA A 179 8.91 5.50 30.49
N ILE A 180 9.94 6.25 30.14
CA ILE A 180 10.41 7.40 30.93
C ILE A 180 9.67 8.64 30.46
N ARG A 181 9.03 9.35 31.40
CA ARG A 181 8.28 10.59 31.11
C ARG A 181 9.08 11.80 31.55
N VAL A 182 9.34 12.73 30.63
CA VAL A 182 10.01 14.01 30.89
C VAL A 182 9.16 15.17 30.36
N GLN A 183 9.17 16.30 31.06
CA GLN A 183 8.59 17.55 30.56
C GLN A 183 9.62 18.27 29.70
N VAL A 184 9.22 18.63 28.48
CA VAL A 184 10.07 19.30 27.49
C VAL A 184 9.40 20.56 26.95
N LYS A 185 10.20 21.47 26.43
CA LYS A 185 9.75 22.72 25.80
C LYS A 185 10.07 22.71 24.31
N VAL A 186 9.14 23.18 23.48
CA VAL A 186 9.37 23.36 22.05
C VAL A 186 10.33 24.53 21.82
N GLY A 187 11.58 24.24 21.47
CA GLY A 187 12.57 25.25 21.11
C GLY A 187 12.36 25.76 19.69
N ASP A 188 12.21 24.83 18.73
CA ASP A 188 11.97 25.15 17.33
C ASP A 188 11.03 24.13 16.63
N ILE A 189 10.51 24.52 15.47
CA ILE A 189 9.65 23.74 14.59
C ILE A 189 10.30 23.64 13.20
N VAL A 190 10.67 22.43 12.79
CA VAL A 190 11.31 22.17 11.49
C VAL A 190 10.28 21.80 10.44
N SER A 191 10.47 22.29 9.21
CA SER A 191 9.53 22.07 8.11
C SER A 191 9.44 20.62 7.65
N ASP A 192 8.21 20.18 7.33
CA ASP A 192 7.92 18.87 6.72
C ASP A 192 8.46 18.75 5.27
N ASN A 193 9.03 19.81 4.69
CA ASN A 193 9.66 19.83 3.37
C ASN A 193 11.16 19.54 3.39
N GLY A 194 11.76 19.39 4.57
CA GLY A 194 13.19 19.08 4.76
C GLY A 194 13.39 18.03 5.86
N ALA A 195 14.38 18.25 6.74
CA ALA A 195 14.74 17.32 7.81
C ALA A 195 13.56 16.93 8.74
N GLY A 196 12.52 17.78 8.86
CA GLY A 196 11.33 17.50 9.65
C GLY A 196 10.56 16.26 9.20
N ARG A 197 10.74 15.82 7.95
CA ARG A 197 10.13 14.60 7.37
C ARG A 197 11.02 13.36 7.53
N PHE A 198 12.15 13.44 8.21
CA PHE A 198 13.12 12.35 8.27
C PHE A 198 12.46 10.99 8.60
N ASN A 199 12.50 10.06 7.64
CA ASN A 199 12.02 8.69 7.74
C ASN A 199 12.74 7.81 6.70
N LEU A 200 13.21 6.64 7.12
CA LEU A 200 13.81 5.67 6.21
C LEU A 200 12.75 4.76 5.57
N ASN A 201 11.63 4.51 6.25
CA ASN A 201 10.56 3.68 5.74
C ASN A 201 9.92 4.31 4.50
N ASN A 202 9.43 3.46 3.58
CA ASN A 202 8.84 3.89 2.34
C ASN A 202 7.41 4.41 2.48
N GLU A 203 7.22 5.52 3.19
CA GLU A 203 5.92 6.11 3.49
C GLU A 203 5.78 7.54 2.96
N GLN A 204 4.56 7.93 2.58
CA GLN A 204 4.21 9.30 2.12
C GLN A 204 3.78 10.21 3.25
N ARG A 205 3.22 9.62 4.31
CA ARG A 205 2.79 10.35 5.49
C ARG A 205 4.01 10.83 6.25
N THR A 206 3.99 12.08 6.67
CA THR A 206 5.04 12.61 7.55
C THR A 206 4.97 11.88 8.90
N PRO A 207 6.07 11.32 9.43
CA PRO A 207 6.10 10.80 10.79
C PRO A 207 5.95 11.94 11.80
N TYR A 208 5.68 11.59 13.06
CA TYR A 208 5.76 12.53 14.17
C TYR A 208 7.18 12.55 14.71
N ASN A 209 7.99 13.54 14.31
CA ASN A 209 9.40 13.61 14.70
C ASN A 209 9.64 14.59 15.84
N VAL A 210 10.42 14.15 16.83
CA VAL A 210 11.03 15.00 17.87
C VAL A 210 12.54 14.80 17.81
N PHE A 211 13.27 15.90 17.62
CA PHE A 211 14.72 15.93 17.65
C PHE A 211 15.20 16.45 19.00
N VAL A 212 16.16 15.75 19.57
CA VAL A 212 16.77 16.04 20.87
C VAL A 212 18.29 15.87 20.77
N PRO A 213 19.09 16.48 21.67
CA PRO A 213 20.53 16.24 21.68
C PRO A 213 20.83 14.75 21.88
N LEU A 214 21.70 14.16 21.07
CA LEU A 214 22.07 12.73 21.15
C LEU A 214 22.48 12.34 22.57
N ARG A 215 23.40 13.10 23.17
CA ARG A 215 23.89 12.85 24.53
C ARG A 215 22.77 12.88 25.58
N TRP A 216 21.85 13.82 25.47
CA TRP A 216 20.72 13.92 26.40
C TRP A 216 19.79 12.71 26.32
N LEU A 217 19.51 12.22 25.09
CA LEU A 217 18.68 11.02 24.92
C LEU A 217 19.39 9.77 25.45
N GLN A 218 20.69 9.65 25.20
CA GLN A 218 21.52 8.56 25.69
C GLN A 218 21.52 8.48 27.23
N GLU A 219 21.75 9.61 27.91
CA GLU A 219 21.69 9.72 29.38
C GLU A 219 20.26 9.44 29.90
N LEU A 220 19.22 9.86 29.16
CA LEU A 220 17.83 9.64 29.58
C LEU A 220 17.44 8.16 29.62
N VAL A 221 17.99 7.32 28.73
CA VAL A 221 17.61 5.90 28.61
C VAL A 221 18.70 4.93 29.03
N ASP A 222 19.76 5.41 29.71
CA ASP A 222 20.92 4.63 30.15
C ASP A 222 21.67 3.92 29.01
N LEU A 223 21.78 4.59 27.85
CA LEU A 223 22.51 4.13 26.65
C LEU A 223 23.64 5.10 26.28
N GLU A 224 24.43 5.53 27.26
CA GLU A 224 25.55 6.46 27.09
C GLU A 224 26.51 6.01 25.98
N GLY A 225 26.79 6.91 25.04
CA GLY A 225 27.71 6.65 23.93
C GLY A 225 27.21 5.65 22.88
N LYS A 226 25.95 5.18 22.95
CA LYS A 226 25.37 4.20 22.02
C LYS A 226 24.46 4.85 20.97
N ALA A 227 24.41 4.27 19.78
CA ALA A 227 23.57 4.68 18.66
C ALA A 227 23.05 3.44 17.90
N ASN A 228 21.99 3.58 17.10
CA ASN A 228 21.40 2.47 16.33
C ASN A 228 21.16 2.80 14.85
N LEU A 229 21.59 3.99 14.41
CA LEU A 229 21.46 4.45 13.04
C LEU A 229 22.68 5.27 12.62
N LEU A 230 23.33 4.90 11.50
CA LEU A 230 24.33 5.72 10.81
C LEU A 230 23.75 6.20 9.47
N LEU A 231 24.02 7.46 9.14
CA LEU A 231 23.64 8.07 7.86
C LEU A 231 24.88 8.64 7.17
N ALA A 232 24.99 8.41 5.87
CA ALA A 232 26.05 8.99 5.04
C ALA A 232 25.46 9.68 3.79
N GLY A 233 26.09 10.79 3.39
CA GLY A 233 25.67 11.61 2.25
C GLY A 233 26.20 11.13 0.90
N GLU A 234 25.99 11.95 -0.14
CA GLU A 234 26.33 11.63 -1.54
C GLU A 234 27.82 11.64 -1.86
N THR A 235 28.64 12.20 -0.97
CA THR A 235 30.09 12.24 -1.07
C THR A 235 30.74 10.85 -0.91
N TRP A 236 30.02 9.94 -0.25
CA TRP A 236 30.43 8.56 -0.04
C TRP A 236 29.97 7.66 -1.18
N SER A 237 30.65 6.53 -1.36
CA SER A 237 30.14 5.38 -2.11
C SER A 237 30.00 4.17 -1.19
N GLU A 238 29.10 3.24 -1.53
CA GLU A 238 28.88 2.00 -0.78
C GLU A 238 30.21 1.25 -0.54
N GLY A 239 31.01 1.05 -1.60
CA GLY A 239 32.29 0.36 -1.47
C GLY A 239 33.28 1.04 -0.52
N GLN A 240 33.28 2.38 -0.46
CA GLN A 240 34.13 3.13 0.48
C GLN A 240 33.62 3.01 1.92
N LEU A 241 32.31 3.12 2.14
CA LEU A 241 31.70 2.98 3.46
C LEU A 241 31.97 1.60 4.06
N GLN A 242 31.74 0.52 3.29
CA GLN A 242 32.02 -0.83 3.74
C GLN A 242 33.53 -1.05 4.02
N ALA A 243 34.42 -0.49 3.18
CA ALA A 243 35.86 -0.62 3.37
C ALA A 243 36.37 0.11 4.63
N GLU A 244 35.93 1.35 4.86
CA GLU A 244 36.30 2.11 6.06
C GLU A 244 35.67 1.52 7.32
N LEU A 245 34.41 1.08 7.26
CA LEU A 245 33.75 0.37 8.38
C LEU A 245 34.57 -0.84 8.82
N LYS A 246 34.99 -1.69 7.87
CA LYS A 246 35.81 -2.88 8.17
C LYS A 246 37.18 -2.53 8.79
N LYS A 247 37.73 -1.36 8.46
CA LYS A 247 39.03 -0.90 8.95
C LYS A 247 38.98 -0.34 10.37
N VAL A 248 37.90 0.35 10.72
CA VAL A 248 37.82 1.11 11.99
C VAL A 248 37.00 0.42 13.07
N MET A 249 36.21 -0.60 12.74
CA MET A 249 35.30 -1.30 13.65
C MET A 249 36.02 -2.00 14.82
N HIS A 250 35.42 -1.95 16.00
CA HIS A 250 35.75 -2.74 17.20
C HIS A 250 34.63 -3.74 17.51
N LEU A 251 34.93 -4.78 18.30
CA LEU A 251 33.92 -5.74 18.75
C LEU A 251 32.81 -5.11 19.60
N ARG A 252 33.15 -4.04 20.33
CA ARG A 252 32.20 -3.23 21.13
C ARG A 252 31.15 -2.53 20.28
N ASP A 253 31.45 -2.23 19.03
CA ASP A 253 30.48 -1.67 18.07
C ASP A 253 29.37 -2.67 17.73
N ALA A 254 29.56 -3.95 18.01
CA ALA A 254 28.54 -4.98 17.85
C ALA A 254 28.02 -5.55 19.18
N GLY A 255 28.36 -4.92 20.31
CA GLY A 255 27.90 -5.35 21.64
C GLY A 255 28.69 -6.51 22.24
N PHE A 256 29.88 -6.81 21.72
CA PHE A 256 30.77 -7.84 22.27
C PHE A 256 31.91 -7.24 23.08
N GLN A 257 32.28 -7.92 24.16
CA GLN A 257 33.36 -7.52 25.04
C GLN A 257 34.30 -8.70 25.31
N ILE A 258 35.59 -8.40 25.42
CA ILE A 258 36.61 -9.35 25.83
C ILE A 258 37.03 -9.02 27.26
N ARG A 259 36.81 -9.95 28.18
CA ARG A 259 37.22 -9.85 29.59
C ARG A 259 38.42 -10.76 29.84
N ALA A 260 39.47 -10.22 30.44
CA ALA A 260 40.64 -11.00 30.86
C ALA A 260 40.38 -11.62 32.24
N LEU A 261 40.70 -12.90 32.40
CA LEU A 261 40.57 -13.65 33.65
C LEU A 261 41.89 -13.65 34.44
N SER A 262 41.85 -14.06 35.72
CA SER A 262 43.01 -14.04 36.62
C SER A 262 44.19 -14.92 36.16
N ASP A 263 43.92 -15.95 35.36
CA ASP A 263 44.91 -16.87 34.79
C ASP A 263 45.43 -16.44 33.40
N GLN A 264 45.16 -15.20 33.01
CA GLN A 264 45.49 -14.61 31.70
C GLN A 264 44.72 -15.21 30.51
N SER A 265 43.73 -16.08 30.74
CA SER A 265 42.77 -16.47 29.70
C SER A 265 41.77 -15.33 29.41
N TYR A 266 41.02 -15.45 28.33
CA TYR A 266 40.07 -14.43 27.87
C TYR A 266 38.68 -15.03 27.67
N LEU A 267 37.67 -14.26 28.06
CA LEU A 267 36.26 -14.57 27.84
C LEU A 267 35.69 -13.59 26.81
N LEU A 268 35.10 -14.10 25.74
CA LEU A 268 34.24 -13.31 24.85
C LEU A 268 32.80 -13.42 25.33
N GLU A 269 32.22 -12.28 25.67
CA GLU A 269 30.85 -12.16 26.17
C GLU A 269 30.05 -11.10 25.38
N SER A 270 28.73 -11.19 25.45
CA SER A 270 27.78 -10.28 24.80
C SER A 270 27.04 -9.46 25.84
N GLU A 271 26.80 -8.18 25.57
CA GLU A 271 25.93 -7.32 26.36
C GLU A 271 24.48 -7.85 26.43
N ARG A 272 24.13 -8.83 25.59
CA ARG A 272 22.81 -9.48 25.49
C ARG A 272 22.76 -10.87 26.13
N ILE A 273 23.75 -11.22 26.95
CA ILE A 273 23.95 -12.54 27.60
C ILE A 273 24.25 -13.67 26.61
N PHE A 274 23.41 -13.90 25.61
CA PHE A 274 23.64 -14.91 24.59
C PHE A 274 24.50 -14.36 23.44
N LEU A 275 25.35 -15.23 22.90
CA LEU A 275 26.14 -14.99 21.71
C LEU A 275 25.35 -15.42 20.46
N ASP A 276 25.34 -14.56 19.46
CA ASP A 276 24.77 -14.89 18.15
C ASP A 276 25.49 -16.08 17.54
N ARG A 277 24.74 -16.95 16.86
CA ARG A 277 25.26 -18.23 16.39
C ARG A 277 26.34 -18.05 15.34
N THR A 278 26.10 -17.17 14.36
CA THR A 278 27.05 -16.89 13.27
C THR A 278 28.39 -16.40 13.81
N ILE A 279 28.37 -15.60 14.88
CA ILE A 279 29.56 -15.03 15.51
C ILE A 279 30.27 -16.08 16.35
N ALA A 280 29.51 -16.85 17.14
CA ALA A 280 30.07 -17.93 17.94
C ALA A 280 30.77 -18.97 17.05
N ASP A 281 30.13 -19.37 15.94
CA ASP A 281 30.71 -20.30 14.98
C ASP A 281 31.99 -19.76 14.34
N ALA A 282 32.02 -18.48 13.97
CA ALA A 282 33.21 -17.84 13.42
C ALA A 282 34.37 -17.77 14.43
N ALA A 283 34.06 -17.43 15.69
CA ALA A 283 35.02 -17.33 16.78
C ALA A 283 35.58 -18.71 17.19
N LEU A 284 34.75 -19.75 17.20
CA LEU A 284 35.16 -21.14 17.49
C LEU A 284 36.12 -21.73 16.45
N THR A 285 36.29 -21.11 15.28
CA THR A 285 37.33 -21.52 14.31
C THR A 285 38.75 -21.13 14.74
N LEU A 286 38.89 -20.27 15.75
CA LEU A 286 40.18 -19.90 16.29
C LEU A 286 40.77 -21.04 17.14
N PRO A 287 42.11 -21.21 17.16
CA PRO A 287 42.76 -22.25 17.94
C PRO A 287 42.35 -22.25 19.42
N GLN A 288 41.97 -23.43 19.92
CA GLN A 288 41.65 -23.67 21.34
C GLN A 288 40.52 -22.79 21.90
N ALA A 289 39.63 -22.28 21.04
CA ALA A 289 38.42 -21.61 21.46
C ALA A 289 37.36 -22.65 21.91
N GLU A 290 36.82 -22.48 23.11
CA GLU A 290 35.83 -23.40 23.69
C GLU A 290 34.54 -22.67 24.10
N GLY A 291 33.39 -23.26 23.79
CA GLY A 291 32.09 -22.65 24.08
C GLY A 291 31.52 -23.11 25.42
N SER A 292 30.85 -22.19 26.11
CA SER A 292 30.10 -22.48 27.34
C SER A 292 28.72 -21.84 27.33
N LEU A 293 27.80 -22.44 28.09
CA LEU A 293 26.43 -21.97 28.26
C LEU A 293 26.07 -22.00 29.74
N ALA A 294 25.90 -20.82 30.34
CA ALA A 294 25.46 -20.64 31.71
C ALA A 294 23.96 -20.33 31.77
N TYR A 295 23.25 -20.91 32.73
CA TYR A 295 21.82 -20.71 32.92
C TYR A 295 21.45 -20.74 34.41
N LEU A 296 20.38 -20.04 34.79
CA LEU A 296 19.84 -20.10 36.15
C LEU A 296 18.71 -21.15 36.21
N VAL A 297 18.97 -22.28 36.86
CA VAL A 297 17.96 -23.35 37.02
C VAL A 297 17.07 -23.07 38.22
N ASN A 298 15.78 -23.39 38.11
CA ASN A 298 14.76 -23.13 39.15
C ASN A 298 15.05 -23.92 40.43
N SER A 299 15.42 -25.19 40.31
CA SER A 299 15.78 -26.04 41.44
C SER A 299 16.67 -27.21 41.04
N ILE A 300 17.51 -27.64 41.97
CA ILE A 300 18.26 -28.90 41.92
C ILE A 300 17.83 -29.71 43.13
N SER A 301 17.24 -30.88 42.89
CA SER A 301 16.62 -31.71 43.94
C SER A 301 17.22 -33.11 43.97
N GLY A 302 17.59 -33.57 45.16
CA GLY A 302 17.79 -34.98 45.47
C GLY A 302 16.47 -35.65 45.87
N GLU A 303 16.53 -36.82 46.49
CA GLU A 303 15.31 -37.52 46.96
C GLU A 303 14.60 -36.78 48.11
N ARG A 304 15.37 -36.14 49.01
CA ARG A 304 14.86 -35.57 50.26
C ARG A 304 15.01 -34.06 50.38
N HIS A 305 16.02 -33.50 49.72
CA HIS A 305 16.41 -32.10 49.86
C HIS A 305 16.49 -31.42 48.50
N SER A 306 16.40 -30.09 48.48
CA SER A 306 16.46 -29.27 47.27
C SER A 306 17.19 -27.96 47.57
N THR A 307 17.80 -27.39 46.53
CA THR A 307 18.28 -26.01 46.53
C THR A 307 17.60 -25.25 45.39
N PRO A 308 17.02 -24.07 45.65
CA PRO A 308 16.42 -23.24 44.60
C PRO A 308 17.49 -22.47 43.81
N TYR A 309 17.06 -21.90 42.67
CA TYR A 309 17.74 -20.86 41.88
C TYR A 309 19.26 -20.90 41.90
N SER A 310 19.83 -21.68 40.99
CA SER A 310 21.26 -21.97 40.99
C SER A 310 21.87 -21.85 39.61
N PHE A 311 23.07 -21.29 39.51
CA PHE A 311 23.80 -21.27 38.26
C PHE A 311 24.23 -22.68 37.88
N ALA A 312 23.91 -23.07 36.65
CA ALA A 312 24.34 -24.31 36.02
C ALA A 312 25.10 -23.98 34.74
N VAL A 313 26.18 -24.72 34.47
CA VAL A 313 27.07 -24.48 33.34
C VAL A 313 27.17 -25.70 32.46
N ALA A 314 27.09 -25.50 31.16
CA ALA A 314 27.39 -26.50 30.16
C ALA A 314 28.68 -26.12 29.45
N ASP A 315 29.66 -27.01 29.45
CA ASP A 315 31.03 -26.69 29.06
C ASP A 315 31.54 -27.67 27.98
N ALA A 316 32.22 -27.14 26.96
CA ALA A 316 32.82 -27.94 25.90
C ALA A 316 34.00 -28.80 26.39
N SER A 317 34.74 -28.32 27.41
CA SER A 317 35.85 -29.06 28.02
C SER A 317 35.41 -30.38 28.66
N LEU A 318 34.12 -30.49 29.01
CA LEU A 318 33.48 -31.67 29.60
C LEU A 318 32.91 -32.65 28.56
N ALA A 319 33.45 -32.67 27.34
CA ALA A 319 32.99 -33.54 26.26
C ALA A 319 33.05 -35.06 26.58
N GLN A 320 33.83 -35.47 27.59
CA GLN A 320 33.90 -36.86 28.06
C GLN A 320 32.71 -37.28 28.94
N LEU A 321 31.95 -36.31 29.47
CA LEU A 321 30.75 -36.55 30.27
C LEU A 321 29.58 -36.89 29.35
N ASN A 322 28.77 -37.89 29.68
CA ASN A 322 27.59 -38.24 28.88
C ASN A 322 26.44 -37.23 29.07
N ASP A 323 25.48 -37.21 28.13
CA ASP A 323 24.33 -36.28 28.15
C ASP A 323 23.39 -36.44 29.35
N GLU A 324 23.53 -37.53 30.13
CA GLU A 324 22.74 -37.87 31.33
C GLU A 324 23.59 -37.82 32.61
N GLU A 325 24.86 -37.48 32.51
CA GLU A 325 25.77 -37.35 33.65
C GLU A 325 25.96 -35.86 34.01
N ALA A 326 26.20 -35.58 35.28
CA ALA A 326 26.48 -34.23 35.77
C ALA A 326 27.57 -34.23 36.85
N ILE A 327 28.21 -33.08 37.02
CA ILE A 327 29.15 -32.79 38.10
C ILE A 327 28.49 -31.75 39.01
N ILE A 328 28.62 -31.89 40.31
CA ILE A 328 28.11 -30.91 41.29
C ILE A 328 29.23 -30.44 42.22
N ASN A 329 29.06 -29.28 42.83
CA ASN A 329 30.00 -28.82 43.84
C ASN A 329 29.77 -29.50 45.20
N ARG A 330 30.79 -29.46 46.06
CA ARG A 330 30.77 -30.10 47.39
C ARG A 330 29.62 -29.61 48.27
N TRP A 331 29.34 -28.30 48.26
CA TRP A 331 28.23 -27.72 49.03
C TRP A 331 26.88 -28.30 48.60
N THR A 332 26.66 -28.44 47.29
CA THR A 332 25.41 -28.97 46.72
C THR A 332 25.25 -30.45 47.06
N ALA A 333 26.32 -31.23 47.01
CA ALA A 333 26.29 -32.63 47.42
C ALA A 333 25.87 -32.81 48.89
N GLU A 334 26.44 -31.98 49.79
CA GLU A 334 26.12 -32.00 51.21
C GLU A 334 24.70 -31.50 51.51
N LYS A 335 24.27 -30.41 50.84
CA LYS A 335 22.92 -29.85 50.97
C LYS A 335 21.83 -30.82 50.50
N LEU A 336 22.12 -31.60 49.44
CA LEU A 336 21.16 -32.54 48.86
C LEU A 336 21.21 -33.94 49.50
N ASP A 337 22.22 -34.23 50.33
CA ASP A 337 22.51 -35.56 50.90
C ASP A 337 22.72 -36.63 49.80
N VAL A 338 23.58 -36.31 48.81
CA VAL A 338 23.84 -37.17 47.64
C VAL A 338 25.33 -37.49 47.46
N SER A 339 25.61 -38.66 46.90
CA SER A 339 26.96 -39.18 46.62
C SER A 339 27.17 -39.45 45.12
N MET A 340 28.41 -39.74 44.73
CA MET A 340 28.71 -40.16 43.36
C MET A 340 27.89 -41.40 42.98
N GLY A 341 27.25 -41.34 41.80
CA GLY A 341 26.39 -42.40 41.28
C GLY A 341 24.91 -42.18 41.52
N ASP A 342 24.52 -41.29 42.43
CA ASP A 342 23.11 -40.94 42.70
C ASP A 342 22.52 -40.05 41.61
N THR A 343 21.19 -39.93 41.60
CA THR A 343 20.44 -39.14 40.61
C THR A 343 19.87 -37.87 41.23
N ILE A 344 20.04 -36.75 40.53
CA ILE A 344 19.43 -35.46 40.86
C ILE A 344 18.42 -35.07 39.77
N THR A 345 17.39 -34.31 40.16
CA THR A 345 16.43 -33.70 39.22
C THR A 345 16.67 -32.21 39.14
N VAL A 346 16.86 -31.71 37.93
CA VAL A 346 17.07 -30.29 37.62
C VAL A 346 15.82 -29.76 36.93
N ARG A 347 15.27 -28.65 37.43
CA ARG A 347 14.12 -27.95 36.83
C ARG A 347 14.51 -26.57 36.33
N TRP A 348 13.96 -26.15 35.21
CA TRP A 348 14.22 -24.83 34.62
C TRP A 348 13.02 -24.35 33.80
N PHE A 349 12.93 -23.04 33.55
CA PHE A 349 11.91 -22.50 32.67
C PHE A 349 12.35 -22.43 31.21
N VAL A 350 11.40 -22.62 30.29
CA VAL A 350 11.54 -22.34 28.86
C VAL A 350 10.46 -21.34 28.45
N VAL A 351 10.84 -20.31 27.71
CA VAL A 351 9.91 -19.29 27.20
C VAL A 351 9.30 -19.76 25.89
N THR A 352 7.97 -19.79 25.80
CA THR A 352 7.25 -20.07 24.56
C THR A 352 7.17 -18.84 23.65
N PRO A 353 6.87 -18.99 22.35
CA PRO A 353 6.62 -17.86 21.45
C PRO A 353 5.50 -16.91 21.90
N SER A 354 4.56 -17.42 22.72
CA SER A 354 3.49 -16.65 23.37
C SER A 354 3.92 -15.89 24.64
N ASN A 355 5.21 -15.89 25.00
CA ASN A 355 5.77 -15.32 26.24
C ASN A 355 5.33 -16.02 27.53
N GLU A 356 4.95 -17.30 27.46
CA GLU A 356 4.64 -18.08 28.65
C GLU A 356 5.88 -18.85 29.12
N PHE A 357 6.11 -18.87 30.42
CA PHE A 357 7.17 -19.68 31.02
C PHE A 357 6.63 -21.09 31.34
N GLN A 358 7.18 -22.10 30.68
CA GLN A 358 6.87 -23.50 30.95
C GLN A 358 8.04 -24.16 31.68
N GLU A 359 7.76 -24.77 32.83
CA GLU A 359 8.79 -25.51 33.58
C GLU A 359 9.05 -26.87 32.93
N GLN A 360 10.33 -27.17 32.72
CA GLN A 360 10.84 -28.44 32.24
C GLN A 360 11.71 -29.08 33.33
N ALA A 361 11.84 -30.41 33.29
CA ALA A 361 12.62 -31.16 34.26
C ALA A 361 13.44 -32.27 33.59
N ARG A 362 14.65 -32.51 34.10
CA ARG A 362 15.52 -33.59 33.63
C ARG A 362 16.33 -34.17 34.77
N GLN A 363 16.59 -35.48 34.70
CA GLN A 363 17.39 -36.20 35.67
C GLN A 363 18.84 -36.37 35.19
N PHE A 364 19.78 -36.27 36.13
CA PHE A 364 21.21 -36.46 35.89
C PHE A 364 21.82 -37.37 36.94
N ARG A 365 22.72 -38.25 36.51
CA ARG A 365 23.53 -39.09 37.40
C ARG A 365 24.82 -38.36 37.77
N ILE A 366 25.14 -38.28 39.07
CA ILE A 366 26.33 -37.60 39.56
C ILE A 366 27.56 -38.44 39.20
N LYS A 367 28.44 -37.89 38.36
CA LYS A 367 29.70 -38.53 37.96
C LYS A 367 30.85 -38.19 38.90
N GLU A 368 30.92 -36.93 39.31
CA GLU A 368 32.00 -36.37 40.11
C GLU A 368 31.48 -35.25 41.01
N ILE A 369 32.18 -34.99 42.12
CA ILE A 369 31.90 -33.90 43.06
C ILE A 369 33.17 -33.06 43.23
N TRP A 370 33.13 -31.78 42.84
CA TRP A 370 34.28 -30.87 42.90
C TRP A 370 34.37 -30.12 44.24
N SER A 371 35.58 -29.92 44.77
CA SER A 371 35.81 -29.12 45.99
C SER A 371 35.57 -27.64 45.73
N MET A 372 35.14 -26.88 46.74
CA MET A 372 34.90 -25.44 46.59
C MET A 372 36.17 -24.65 46.24
N GLU A 373 37.34 -25.09 46.71
CA GLU A 373 38.64 -24.49 46.41
C GLU A 373 39.01 -24.60 44.93
N ALA A 374 38.61 -25.70 44.26
CA ALA A 374 38.85 -25.87 42.83
C ALA A 374 37.94 -24.97 41.96
N LEU A 375 36.91 -24.36 42.55
CA LEU A 375 35.85 -23.63 41.85
C LEU A 375 36.02 -22.12 41.84
N GLU A 376 37.05 -21.57 42.51
CA GLU A 376 37.33 -20.12 42.50
C GLU A 376 37.45 -19.57 41.07
N LYS A 377 38.03 -20.36 40.15
CA LYS A 377 38.16 -20.02 38.73
C LYS A 377 36.84 -20.13 37.96
N ALA A 378 36.03 -21.13 38.28
CA ALA A 378 34.73 -21.34 37.64
C ALA A 378 33.78 -20.16 37.87
N ARG A 379 33.95 -19.43 38.98
CA ARG A 379 33.21 -18.19 39.28
C ARG A 379 33.54 -17.06 38.30
N GLU A 380 34.81 -16.89 37.91
CA GLU A 380 35.24 -15.82 36.98
C GLU A 380 34.79 -16.09 35.54
N ALA A 381 34.66 -17.37 35.19
CA ALA A 381 34.23 -17.89 33.89
C ALA A 381 32.73 -17.70 33.59
N ILE A 382 31.93 -17.29 34.58
CA ILE A 382 30.52 -16.95 34.38
C ILE A 382 30.39 -15.56 33.74
N PRO A 383 29.59 -15.41 32.66
CA PRO A 383 29.33 -14.11 32.05
C PRO A 383 28.52 -13.21 33.00
N LEU A 384 28.56 -11.90 32.76
CA LEU A 384 27.80 -10.94 33.56
C LEU A 384 26.30 -11.06 33.27
N PHE A 385 25.50 -11.33 34.31
CA PHE A 385 24.04 -11.33 34.27
C PHE A 385 23.51 -10.13 35.07
N PRO A 386 23.12 -9.03 34.40
CA PRO A 386 22.52 -7.87 35.06
C PRO A 386 21.22 -8.24 35.79
N GLY A 387 20.98 -7.65 36.95
CA GLY A 387 19.85 -7.99 37.84
C GLY A 387 20.11 -9.20 38.75
N LEU A 388 21.22 -9.93 38.57
CA LEU A 388 21.62 -11.05 39.42
C LEU A 388 22.97 -10.80 40.10
N ILE A 389 24.02 -10.52 39.33
CA ILE A 389 25.40 -10.46 39.83
C ILE A 389 25.72 -9.09 40.48
N ASP A 390 24.94 -8.07 40.17
CA ASP A 390 25.07 -6.69 40.63
C ASP A 390 24.33 -6.38 41.94
N VAL A 391 23.68 -7.37 42.56
CA VAL A 391 22.95 -7.20 43.83
C VAL A 391 23.54 -8.02 44.98
N GLU A 392 23.34 -7.52 46.21
CA GLU A 392 23.95 -8.12 47.41
C GLU A 392 23.21 -9.35 47.92
N SER A 393 21.88 -9.42 47.77
CA SER A 393 21.01 -10.48 48.30
C SER A 393 20.22 -11.21 47.20
N CYS A 394 19.86 -12.48 47.42
CA CYS A 394 19.02 -13.23 46.49
C CYS A 394 17.61 -12.62 46.38
N THR A 395 17.11 -11.96 47.43
CA THR A 395 15.78 -11.34 47.39
C THR A 395 15.70 -10.11 46.50
N ASP A 396 16.85 -9.53 46.14
CA ASP A 396 16.95 -8.36 45.27
C ASP A 396 17.16 -8.77 43.80
N TRP A 397 17.15 -10.07 43.49
CA TRP A 397 17.24 -10.56 42.12
C TRP A 397 16.05 -10.06 41.29
N ASP A 398 16.35 -9.30 40.24
CA ASP A 398 15.38 -8.72 39.32
C ASP A 398 15.61 -9.27 37.92
N ILE A 399 14.94 -10.38 37.63
CA ILE A 399 14.90 -11.02 36.32
C ILE A 399 13.46 -11.31 35.93
N GLY A 400 13.16 -11.29 34.65
CA GLY A 400 11.84 -11.45 34.06
C GLY A 400 11.27 -12.86 34.11
N MET A 401 11.99 -13.81 34.72
CA MET A 401 11.47 -15.15 34.96
C MET A 401 10.61 -15.17 36.23
N PRO A 402 9.54 -15.98 36.30
CA PRO A 402 8.75 -16.12 37.51
C PRO A 402 9.62 -16.63 38.66
N MET A 403 9.75 -15.86 39.74
CA MET A 403 10.49 -16.26 40.93
C MET A 403 9.55 -16.48 42.13
N ASP A 404 9.75 -17.59 42.82
CA ASP A 404 9.03 -17.94 44.04
C ASP A 404 9.65 -17.17 45.22
N GLU A 405 8.87 -16.27 45.83
CA GLU A 405 9.32 -15.44 46.94
C GLU A 405 9.80 -16.24 48.17
N ALA A 406 9.22 -17.42 48.41
CA ALA A 406 9.63 -18.26 49.54
C ALA A 406 10.98 -18.93 49.25
N ALA A 407 11.20 -19.35 48.01
CA ALA A 407 12.48 -19.91 47.56
C ALA A 407 13.62 -18.88 47.53
N LEU A 408 13.33 -17.61 47.21
CA LEU A 408 14.31 -16.51 47.29
C LEU A 408 14.73 -16.20 48.74
N LYS A 409 13.87 -16.47 49.73
CA LYS A 409 14.14 -16.30 51.16
C LYS A 409 14.77 -17.53 51.81
N ASP A 410 15.19 -18.52 51.03
CA ASP A 410 15.88 -19.70 51.55
C ASP A 410 17.21 -19.31 52.18
N LYS A 411 17.34 -19.57 53.48
CA LYS A 411 18.51 -19.16 54.27
C LYS A 411 19.81 -19.75 53.74
N ASP A 412 19.79 -21.02 53.34
CA ASP A 412 21.01 -21.72 52.92
C ASP A 412 21.45 -21.24 51.53
N ASN A 413 20.51 -20.90 50.65
CA ASN A 413 20.81 -20.27 49.36
C ASN A 413 21.39 -18.85 49.55
N GLU A 414 20.85 -18.06 50.49
CA GLU A 414 21.37 -16.74 50.83
C GLU A 414 22.79 -16.82 51.42
N ASP A 415 23.03 -17.77 52.33
CA ASP A 415 24.35 -18.02 52.91
C ASP A 415 25.35 -18.46 51.81
N TYR A 416 24.92 -19.28 50.83
CA TYR A 416 25.72 -19.64 49.66
C TYR A 416 26.05 -18.41 48.80
N TRP A 417 25.07 -17.56 48.50
CA TRP A 417 25.27 -16.35 47.71
C TRP A 417 26.27 -15.40 48.36
N ASN A 418 26.14 -15.18 49.67
CA ASN A 418 27.04 -14.31 50.43
C ASN A 418 28.50 -14.80 50.43
N GLN A 419 28.71 -16.13 50.50
CA GLN A 419 30.04 -16.70 50.56
C GLN A 419 30.66 -16.98 49.18
N TRP A 420 29.87 -17.50 48.23
CA TRP A 420 30.35 -18.06 46.96
C TRP A 420 29.81 -17.35 45.72
N ARG A 421 28.84 -16.43 45.86
CA ARG A 421 28.25 -15.63 44.77
C ARG A 421 27.81 -16.51 43.58
N GLN A 422 28.12 -16.11 42.34
CA GLN A 422 27.73 -16.79 41.10
C GLN A 422 28.44 -18.12 40.82
N THR A 423 29.12 -18.71 41.80
CA THR A 423 29.79 -20.01 41.63
C THR A 423 28.75 -21.08 41.28
N PRO A 424 28.89 -21.80 40.15
CA PRO A 424 27.88 -22.78 39.73
C PRO A 424 27.72 -23.92 40.73
N LYS A 425 26.51 -24.49 40.77
CA LYS A 425 26.19 -25.68 41.56
C LYS A 425 26.19 -26.97 40.75
N LEU A 426 26.08 -26.86 39.42
CA LEU A 426 25.93 -27.95 38.47
C LEU A 426 26.73 -27.70 37.20
N TRP A 427 27.43 -28.73 36.71
CA TRP A 427 28.03 -28.77 35.39
C TRP A 427 27.54 -29.96 34.58
N VAL A 428 27.29 -29.74 33.30
CA VAL A 428 26.93 -30.76 32.31
C VAL A 428 27.80 -30.61 31.07
N ASN A 429 27.78 -31.59 30.17
CA ASN A 429 28.43 -31.41 28.87
C ASN A 429 27.68 -30.35 28.04
N LEU A 430 28.39 -29.72 27.10
CA LEU A 430 27.81 -28.68 26.24
C LEU A 430 26.57 -29.16 25.46
N SER A 431 26.58 -30.40 24.95
CA SER A 431 25.47 -30.99 24.17
C SER A 431 24.15 -31.03 24.96
N ALA A 432 24.20 -31.48 26.21
CA ALA A 432 23.06 -31.54 27.12
C ALA A 432 22.58 -30.14 27.47
N GLY A 433 23.49 -29.21 27.75
CA GLY A 433 23.15 -27.81 28.01
C GLY A 433 22.46 -27.14 26.82
N GLN A 434 22.98 -27.31 25.61
CA GLN A 434 22.38 -26.73 24.39
C GLN A 434 20.96 -27.26 24.13
N LYS A 435 20.68 -28.52 24.47
CA LYS A 435 19.32 -29.10 24.37
C LYS A 435 18.35 -28.58 25.44
N MET A 436 18.84 -28.20 26.62
CA MET A 436 18.00 -27.73 27.73
C MET A 436 17.83 -26.21 27.75
N TRP A 437 18.93 -25.48 27.60
CA TRP A 437 19.04 -24.04 27.83
C TRP A 437 19.33 -23.24 26.56
N GLY A 438 19.61 -23.93 25.44
CA GLY A 438 19.67 -23.28 24.13
C GLY A 438 18.31 -22.68 23.77
N SER A 439 18.32 -21.44 23.26
CA SER A 439 17.09 -20.70 22.98
C SER A 439 17.17 -19.98 21.64
N ARG A 440 16.07 -19.31 21.24
CA ARG A 440 16.06 -18.41 20.07
C ARG A 440 17.07 -17.26 20.16
N PHE A 441 17.64 -16.99 21.33
CA PHE A 441 18.62 -15.93 21.57
C PHE A 441 20.07 -16.40 21.40
N GLY A 442 20.33 -17.70 21.41
CA GLY A 442 21.66 -18.26 21.21
C GLY A 442 21.88 -19.62 21.89
N GLN A 443 23.02 -20.24 21.58
CA GLN A 443 23.44 -21.54 22.12
C GLN A 443 24.65 -21.46 23.05
N TYR A 444 25.23 -20.27 23.19
CA TYR A 444 26.39 -19.98 24.01
C TYR A 444 26.16 -18.68 24.76
N THR A 445 26.64 -18.60 26.00
CA THR A 445 26.67 -17.33 26.75
C THR A 445 28.08 -16.76 26.82
N ALA A 446 29.10 -17.60 26.64
CA ALA A 446 30.48 -17.15 26.58
C ALA A 446 31.38 -18.11 25.78
N LEU A 447 32.44 -17.56 25.18
CA LEU A 447 33.53 -18.35 24.59
C LEU A 447 34.84 -18.10 25.34
N HIS A 448 35.57 -19.17 25.60
CA HIS A 448 36.83 -19.19 26.34
C HIS A 448 38.00 -19.27 25.37
N PHE A 449 39.03 -18.46 25.62
CA PHE A 449 40.29 -18.46 24.88
C PHE A 449 41.46 -18.57 25.85
N PRO A 450 42.46 -19.43 25.56
CA PRO A 450 43.57 -19.65 26.48
C PRO A 450 44.52 -18.45 26.57
N ALA A 451 45.37 -18.43 27.60
CA ALA A 451 46.37 -17.39 27.83
C ALA A 451 47.39 -17.19 26.68
N GLY A 452 47.52 -18.17 25.78
CA GLY A 452 48.44 -18.14 24.64
C GLY A 452 48.18 -17.02 23.61
N TRP A 453 47.05 -16.31 23.71
CA TRP A 453 46.70 -15.19 22.81
C TRP A 453 47.42 -13.87 23.12
N GLY A 454 48.18 -13.78 24.22
CA GLY A 454 49.03 -12.65 24.54
C GLY A 454 48.28 -11.47 25.18
N ASN A 455 47.50 -10.72 24.41
CA ASN A 455 46.70 -9.60 24.93
C ASN A 455 45.31 -9.50 24.25
N ALA A 456 44.36 -8.83 24.94
CA ALA A 456 42.99 -8.67 24.43
C ALA A 456 42.91 -7.99 23.04
N PRO A 457 43.70 -6.93 22.71
CA PRO A 457 43.69 -6.34 21.37
C PRO A 457 44.16 -7.28 20.25
N ALA A 458 45.10 -8.19 20.53
CA ALA A 458 45.55 -9.17 19.56
C ALA A 458 44.45 -10.20 19.27
N LEU A 459 43.74 -10.66 20.31
CA LEU A 459 42.58 -11.54 20.17
C LEU A 459 41.45 -10.85 19.40
N GLU A 460 41.13 -9.59 19.73
CA GLU A 460 40.13 -8.79 19.00
C GLU A 460 40.48 -8.69 17.52
N LYS A 461 41.74 -8.40 17.17
CA LYS A 461 42.17 -8.36 15.78
C LYS A 461 42.04 -9.72 15.08
N ALA A 462 42.33 -10.82 15.77
CA ALA A 462 42.14 -12.15 15.21
C ALA A 462 40.66 -12.49 14.96
N LEU A 463 39.78 -12.08 15.88
CA LEU A 463 38.33 -12.20 15.76
C LEU A 463 37.79 -11.35 14.60
N LEU A 464 38.18 -10.08 14.48
CA LEU A 464 37.75 -9.18 13.39
C LEU A 464 38.31 -9.58 12.01
N ASN A 465 39.35 -10.42 11.94
CA ASN A 465 39.77 -11.03 10.68
C ASN A 465 38.83 -12.16 10.23
N LYS A 466 38.09 -12.76 11.16
CA LYS A 466 37.09 -13.80 10.90
C LYS A 466 35.68 -13.25 10.82
N ILE A 467 35.37 -12.25 11.61
CA ILE A 467 34.06 -11.62 11.73
C ILE A 467 34.05 -10.35 10.88
N SER A 468 33.15 -10.29 9.90
CA SER A 468 32.97 -9.10 9.06
C SER A 468 31.78 -8.26 9.57
N PRO A 469 31.76 -6.94 9.33
CA PRO A 469 30.64 -6.08 9.74
C PRO A 469 29.29 -6.56 9.21
N GLU A 470 29.27 -7.15 8.02
CA GLU A 470 28.05 -7.66 7.39
C GLU A 470 27.44 -8.85 8.15
N MET A 471 28.26 -9.69 8.79
CA MET A 471 27.79 -10.78 9.65
C MET A 471 27.23 -10.29 10.99
N LEU A 472 27.44 -9.00 11.30
CA LEU A 472 26.96 -8.34 12.51
C LEU A 472 25.72 -7.48 12.21
N GLY A 473 25.18 -7.57 10.99
CA GLY A 473 24.11 -6.70 10.50
C GLY A 473 24.54 -5.24 10.26
N ILE A 474 25.80 -4.88 10.51
CA ILE A 474 26.33 -3.53 10.35
C ILE A 474 26.76 -3.35 8.89
N ARG A 475 25.79 -3.02 8.03
CA ARG A 475 26.02 -2.70 6.62
C ARG A 475 25.30 -1.42 6.21
N PHE A 476 25.91 -0.65 5.32
CA PHE A 476 25.24 0.47 4.67
C PHE A 476 24.40 -0.04 3.51
N ASN A 477 23.13 0.35 3.48
CA ASN A 477 22.22 0.09 2.35
C ASN A 477 22.00 1.40 1.56
N PRO A 478 21.86 1.32 0.23
CA PRO A 478 21.63 2.47 -0.66
C PRO A 478 20.18 2.97 -0.61
N VAL A 479 19.81 3.60 0.51
CA VAL A 479 18.42 4.02 0.79
C VAL A 479 17.87 5.03 -0.21
N ARG A 480 18.71 5.85 -0.86
CA ARG A 480 18.25 6.80 -1.89
C ARG A 480 17.90 6.09 -3.19
N GLU A 481 18.73 5.18 -3.66
CA GLU A 481 18.44 4.37 -4.84
C GLU A 481 17.19 3.52 -4.64
N GLU A 482 17.06 2.86 -3.48
CA GLU A 482 15.89 2.07 -3.12
C GLU A 482 14.61 2.93 -3.09
N ALA A 483 14.66 4.11 -2.49
CA ALA A 483 13.53 5.05 -2.44
C ALA A 483 13.13 5.58 -3.82
N LEU A 484 14.09 5.81 -4.73
CA LEU A 484 13.80 6.23 -6.11
C LEU A 484 13.23 5.07 -6.94
N HIS A 485 13.76 3.87 -6.76
CA HIS A 485 13.28 2.67 -7.43
C HIS A 485 11.83 2.32 -7.02
N SER A 486 11.46 2.53 -5.75
CA SER A 486 10.07 2.31 -5.29
C SER A 486 9.07 3.30 -5.90
N VAL A 487 9.50 4.52 -6.19
CA VAL A 487 8.71 5.54 -6.91
C VAL A 487 8.53 5.18 -8.37
N ASP A 488 9.55 4.64 -9.04
CA ASP A 488 9.45 4.23 -10.44
C ASP A 488 8.49 3.05 -10.64
N GLN A 489 8.29 2.23 -9.60
CA GLN A 489 7.34 1.12 -9.58
C GLN A 489 5.94 1.49 -9.04
N ALA A 490 5.74 2.76 -8.67
CA ALA A 490 4.47 3.29 -8.18
C ALA A 490 3.32 3.12 -9.19
N LEU A 491 2.09 3.21 -8.70
CA LEU A 491 0.91 3.14 -9.58
C LEU A 491 0.83 4.40 -10.48
N ASP A 492 0.78 4.20 -11.80
CA ASP A 492 0.69 5.30 -12.76
C ASP A 492 -0.74 5.87 -12.79
N LEU A 493 -0.99 6.86 -11.94
CA LEU A 493 -2.27 7.58 -11.93
C LEU A 493 -2.62 8.14 -13.31
N GLY A 494 -1.66 8.54 -14.13
CA GLY A 494 -1.95 9.03 -15.48
C GLY A 494 -2.60 7.97 -16.36
N GLN A 495 -2.15 6.72 -16.28
CA GLN A 495 -2.75 5.60 -17.00
C GLN A 495 -4.12 5.23 -16.45
N LEU A 496 -4.28 5.23 -15.11
CA LEU A 496 -5.57 4.98 -14.48
C LEU A 496 -6.62 6.00 -14.93
N PHE A 497 -6.28 7.30 -14.88
CA PHE A 497 -7.16 8.37 -15.34
C PHE A 497 -7.42 8.31 -16.85
N LEU A 498 -6.42 7.97 -17.67
CA LEU A 498 -6.60 7.81 -19.11
C LEU A 498 -7.56 6.65 -19.43
N GLY A 499 -7.40 5.51 -18.74
CA GLY A 499 -8.28 4.35 -18.86
C GLY A 499 -9.71 4.68 -18.48
N MET A 500 -9.91 5.38 -17.36
CA MET A 500 -11.24 5.81 -16.92
C MET A 500 -11.84 6.91 -17.79
N SER A 501 -11.01 7.74 -18.41
CA SER A 501 -11.42 8.76 -19.39
C SER A 501 -11.76 8.17 -20.77
N PHE A 502 -11.53 6.87 -21.01
CA PHE A 502 -11.67 6.26 -22.33
C PHE A 502 -13.00 6.59 -23.00
N PHE A 503 -14.11 6.42 -22.29
CA PHE A 503 -15.45 6.70 -22.83
C PHE A 503 -15.71 8.20 -23.04
N LEU A 504 -15.15 9.07 -22.20
CA LEU A 504 -15.25 10.52 -22.40
C LEU A 504 -14.48 10.95 -23.65
N ILE A 505 -13.26 10.42 -23.82
CA ILE A 505 -12.42 10.61 -25.00
C ILE A 505 -13.14 10.07 -26.24
N PHE A 506 -13.67 8.85 -26.16
CA PHE A 506 -14.43 8.20 -27.24
C PHE A 506 -15.65 9.04 -27.63
N SER A 507 -16.43 9.53 -26.66
CA SER A 507 -17.57 10.40 -26.91
C SER A 507 -17.16 11.72 -27.55
N ALA A 508 -16.08 12.35 -27.11
CA ALA A 508 -15.56 13.59 -27.71
C ALA A 508 -15.09 13.37 -29.17
N VAL A 509 -14.41 12.26 -29.45
CA VAL A 509 -14.00 11.87 -30.81
C VAL A 509 -15.22 11.60 -31.68
N LEU A 510 -16.19 10.82 -31.18
CA LEU A 510 -17.41 10.48 -31.90
C LEU A 510 -18.23 11.74 -32.23
N LEU A 511 -18.36 12.66 -31.28
CA LEU A 511 -19.00 13.95 -31.49
C LEU A 511 -18.27 14.77 -32.56
N SER A 512 -16.93 14.83 -32.52
CA SER A 512 -16.10 15.51 -33.53
C SER A 512 -16.34 14.95 -34.93
N VAL A 513 -16.35 13.62 -35.05
CA VAL A 513 -16.61 12.91 -36.32
C VAL A 513 -18.02 13.20 -36.83
N LEU A 514 -19.03 13.22 -35.96
CA LEU A 514 -20.41 13.53 -36.33
C LEU A 514 -20.53 14.97 -36.83
N LEU A 515 -19.97 15.94 -36.11
CA LEU A 515 -20.02 17.35 -36.49
C LEU A 515 -19.27 17.61 -37.80
N PHE A 516 -18.11 16.97 -38.00
CA PHE A 516 -17.36 17.09 -39.24
C PHE A 516 -18.10 16.41 -40.40
N THR A 517 -18.69 15.24 -40.16
CA THR A 517 -19.58 14.56 -41.12
C THR A 517 -20.71 15.48 -41.57
N PHE A 518 -21.33 16.22 -40.65
CA PHE A 518 -22.36 17.20 -41.00
C PHE A 518 -21.82 18.39 -41.79
N SER A 519 -20.58 18.80 -41.57
CA SER A 519 -19.90 19.80 -42.40
C SER A 519 -19.75 19.33 -43.84
N LEU A 520 -19.25 18.10 -44.03
CA LEU A 520 -19.09 17.49 -45.35
C LEU A 520 -20.45 17.35 -46.06
N GLN A 521 -21.50 16.96 -45.34
CA GLN A 521 -22.85 16.84 -45.90
C GLN A 521 -23.43 18.17 -46.37
N GLN A 522 -23.19 19.27 -45.65
CA GLN A 522 -23.61 20.60 -46.11
C GLN A 522 -22.92 21.04 -47.40
N ARG A 523 -21.68 20.58 -47.57
CA ARG A 523 -20.78 20.91 -48.69
C ARG A 523 -20.74 19.82 -49.76
N ALA A 524 -21.63 18.83 -49.71
CA ALA A 524 -21.62 17.76 -50.70
C ALA A 524 -21.90 18.25 -52.11
N SER A 525 -22.67 19.33 -52.28
CA SER A 525 -22.83 19.96 -53.59
C SER A 525 -21.49 20.48 -54.13
N GLU A 526 -20.63 21.05 -53.28
CA GLU A 526 -19.28 21.48 -53.66
C GLU A 526 -18.43 20.28 -54.09
N MET A 527 -18.46 19.19 -53.32
CA MET A 527 -17.76 17.95 -53.67
C MET A 527 -18.25 17.36 -54.99
N GLY A 528 -19.57 17.33 -55.21
CA GLY A 528 -20.21 16.85 -56.43
C GLY A 528 -19.84 17.69 -57.65
N THR A 529 -19.82 19.01 -57.51
CA THR A 529 -19.38 19.93 -58.57
C THR A 529 -17.90 19.72 -58.90
N LEU A 530 -17.02 19.59 -57.90
CA LEU A 530 -15.59 19.33 -58.14
C LEU A 530 -15.34 17.99 -58.85
N LEU A 531 -16.05 16.92 -58.45
CA LEU A 531 -16.01 15.64 -59.15
C LEU A 531 -16.53 15.75 -60.58
N ALA A 532 -17.63 16.48 -60.80
CA ALA A 532 -18.20 16.70 -62.13
C ALA A 532 -17.27 17.49 -63.06
N LEU A 533 -16.46 18.40 -62.49
CA LEU A 533 -15.41 19.15 -63.19
C LEU A 533 -14.13 18.33 -63.44
N GLY A 534 -14.10 17.04 -63.10
CA GLY A 534 -13.00 16.12 -63.38
C GLY A 534 -11.90 16.06 -62.32
N PHE A 535 -12.11 16.61 -61.12
CA PHE A 535 -11.15 16.43 -60.02
C PHE A 535 -11.16 14.97 -59.51
N PRO A 536 -10.00 14.32 -59.35
CA PRO A 536 -9.95 12.97 -58.81
C PRO A 536 -10.32 12.96 -57.31
N PRO A 537 -10.96 11.89 -56.80
CA PRO A 537 -11.34 11.76 -55.39
C PRO A 537 -10.17 11.94 -54.41
N SER A 538 -8.95 11.59 -54.81
CA SER A 538 -7.73 11.78 -54.00
C SER A 538 -7.39 13.25 -53.75
N ARG A 539 -7.63 14.13 -54.73
CA ARG A 539 -7.40 15.58 -54.56
C ARG A 539 -8.47 16.23 -53.70
N ILE A 540 -9.73 15.79 -53.84
CA ILE A 540 -10.83 16.27 -53.01
C ILE A 540 -10.61 15.83 -51.56
N TRP A 541 -10.27 14.55 -51.34
CA TRP A 541 -9.85 14.05 -50.04
C TRP A 541 -8.71 14.87 -49.45
N GLY A 542 -7.67 15.18 -50.24
CA GLY A 542 -6.55 16.03 -49.80
C GLY A 542 -6.98 17.42 -49.32
N ILE A 543 -7.93 18.08 -50.00
CA ILE A 543 -8.44 19.41 -49.59
C ILE A 543 -9.11 19.34 -48.21
N PHE A 544 -10.04 18.40 -48.02
CA PHE A 544 -10.78 18.27 -46.76
C PHE A 544 -9.92 17.70 -45.63
N SER A 545 -8.93 16.86 -45.93
CA SER A 545 -7.96 16.36 -44.96
C SER A 545 -7.01 17.46 -44.48
N ILE A 546 -6.57 18.37 -45.36
CA ILE A 546 -5.78 19.55 -44.95
C ILE A 546 -6.62 20.48 -44.07
N GLU A 547 -7.90 20.67 -44.40
CA GLU A 547 -8.84 21.46 -43.60
C GLU A 547 -9.02 20.87 -42.19
N ALA A 548 -9.24 19.55 -42.12
CA ALA A 548 -9.31 18.81 -40.87
C ALA A 548 -7.98 18.87 -40.09
N ALA A 549 -6.83 18.80 -40.77
CA ALA A 549 -5.52 18.88 -40.14
C ALA A 549 -5.27 20.27 -39.53
N LEU A 550 -5.65 21.35 -40.21
CA LEU A 550 -5.55 22.71 -39.66
C LEU A 550 -6.43 22.88 -38.42
N LEU A 551 -7.64 22.32 -38.43
CA LEU A 551 -8.52 22.30 -37.25
C LEU A 551 -7.98 21.42 -36.14
N ALA A 552 -7.37 20.29 -36.48
CA ALA A 552 -6.77 19.39 -35.52
C ALA A 552 -5.59 20.05 -34.82
N VAL A 553 -4.72 20.73 -35.56
CA VAL A 553 -3.60 21.50 -34.98
C VAL A 553 -4.13 22.62 -34.09
N ALA A 554 -5.05 23.47 -34.58
CA ALA A 554 -5.58 24.57 -33.78
C ALA A 554 -6.33 24.09 -32.52
N GLY A 555 -7.17 23.06 -32.67
CA GLY A 555 -7.92 22.44 -31.59
C GLY A 555 -7.01 21.75 -30.58
N ALA A 556 -5.98 21.04 -31.03
CA ALA A 556 -5.01 20.39 -30.15
C ALA A 556 -4.11 21.40 -29.43
N THR A 557 -3.70 22.50 -30.06
CA THR A 557 -2.95 23.57 -29.37
C THR A 557 -3.80 24.21 -28.28
N ALA A 558 -5.05 24.57 -28.57
CA ALA A 558 -5.96 25.11 -27.57
C ALA A 558 -6.30 24.07 -26.48
N GLY A 559 -6.49 22.81 -26.87
CA GLY A 559 -6.78 21.71 -25.96
C GLY A 559 -5.60 21.34 -25.07
N MET A 560 -4.36 21.46 -25.56
CA MET A 560 -3.15 21.26 -24.77
C MET A 560 -3.07 22.30 -23.64
N LEU A 561 -3.34 23.58 -23.94
CA LEU A 561 -3.40 24.66 -22.94
C LEU A 561 -4.57 24.46 -21.97
N ALA A 562 -5.76 24.14 -22.47
CA ALA A 562 -6.93 23.84 -21.65
C ALA A 562 -6.71 22.60 -20.77
N GLY A 563 -5.97 21.60 -21.26
CA GLY A 563 -5.60 20.38 -20.54
C GLY A 563 -4.68 20.65 -19.36
N ALA A 564 -3.73 21.58 -19.50
CA ALA A 564 -2.91 22.05 -18.38
C ALA A 564 -3.76 22.73 -17.29
N GLY A 565 -4.71 23.59 -17.69
CA GLY A 565 -5.66 24.19 -16.75
C GLY A 565 -6.60 23.18 -16.09
N TYR A 566 -7.08 22.20 -16.86
CA TYR A 566 -7.89 21.09 -16.36
C TYR A 566 -7.13 20.24 -15.35
N ALA A 567 -5.86 19.90 -15.61
CA ALA A 567 -5.01 19.20 -14.66
C ALA A 567 -4.82 20.01 -13.37
N ALA A 568 -4.59 21.32 -13.46
CA ALA A 568 -4.47 22.18 -12.28
C ALA A 568 -5.76 22.18 -11.44
N LEU A 569 -6.93 22.25 -12.08
CA LEU A 569 -8.23 22.15 -11.39
C LEU A 569 -8.45 20.78 -10.74
N LEU A 570 -8.09 19.69 -11.44
CA LEU A 570 -8.16 18.34 -10.87
C LEU A 570 -7.26 18.19 -9.65
N LEU A 571 -6.02 18.69 -9.71
CA LEU A 571 -5.09 18.68 -8.57
C LEU A 571 -5.63 19.50 -7.39
N GLN A 572 -6.27 20.64 -7.66
CA GLN A 572 -6.93 21.42 -6.62
C GLN A 572 -8.11 20.64 -6.00
N GLY A 573 -8.86 19.90 -6.81
CA GLY A 573 -9.89 18.98 -6.34
C GLY A 573 -9.32 17.85 -5.48
N LEU A 574 -8.23 17.21 -5.92
CA LEU A 574 -7.51 16.19 -5.15
C LEU A 574 -6.98 16.73 -3.83
N ARG A 575 -6.64 18.01 -3.75
CA ARG A 575 -6.20 18.65 -2.51
C ARG A 575 -7.33 18.88 -1.49
N HIS A 576 -8.57 19.11 -1.92
CA HIS A 576 -9.66 19.53 -1.03
C HIS A 576 -10.83 18.54 -0.99
N ALA A 577 -11.42 18.24 -2.16
CA ALA A 577 -12.62 17.41 -2.27
C ALA A 577 -12.32 15.91 -2.28
N TRP A 578 -11.13 15.52 -2.77
CA TRP A 578 -10.71 14.13 -2.95
C TRP A 578 -9.36 13.84 -2.28
N ALA A 579 -9.09 14.47 -1.13
CA ALA A 579 -7.84 14.29 -0.39
C ALA A 579 -7.55 12.83 -0.06
N GLY A 580 -8.59 12.03 0.20
CA GLY A 580 -8.46 10.59 0.44
C GLY A 580 -7.85 9.83 -0.73
N ALA A 581 -8.06 10.23 -1.99
CA ALA A 581 -7.52 9.53 -3.16
C ALA A 581 -5.98 9.52 -3.20
N VAL A 582 -5.35 10.54 -2.61
CA VAL A 582 -3.89 10.66 -2.53
C VAL A 582 -3.39 10.53 -1.10
N ALA A 583 -4.17 9.88 -0.22
CA ALA A 583 -3.86 9.68 1.20
C ALA A 583 -3.48 10.99 1.93
N GLY A 584 -4.10 12.11 1.55
CA GLY A 584 -3.81 13.43 2.10
C GLY A 584 -2.53 14.10 1.58
N THR A 585 -1.83 13.48 0.63
CA THR A 585 -0.59 14.01 0.04
C THR A 585 -0.87 15.21 -0.87
N MET A 586 -0.14 16.31 -0.70
CA MET A 586 -0.26 17.48 -1.58
C MET A 586 0.50 17.24 -2.89
N ILE A 587 -0.22 16.89 -3.96
CA ILE A 587 0.37 16.71 -5.29
C ILE A 587 0.74 18.07 -5.91
N LEU A 588 2.03 18.25 -6.19
CA LEU A 588 2.60 19.44 -6.84
C LEU A 588 2.38 19.38 -8.35
N PHE A 589 1.90 20.49 -8.93
CA PHE A 589 1.74 20.61 -10.37
C PHE A 589 3.11 20.63 -11.05
N HIS A 590 3.36 19.69 -11.96
CA HIS A 590 4.59 19.58 -12.73
C HIS A 590 4.30 19.36 -14.21
N LEU A 591 4.92 20.17 -15.06
CA LEU A 591 4.67 20.18 -16.49
C LEU A 591 5.94 19.76 -17.24
N LYS A 592 5.85 18.65 -17.99
CA LYS A 592 6.92 18.18 -18.88
C LYS A 592 6.57 18.49 -20.33
N LEU A 593 7.53 19.02 -21.08
CA LEU A 593 7.38 19.29 -22.52
C LEU A 593 7.02 18.04 -23.32
N LYS A 594 7.64 16.89 -23.00
CA LYS A 594 7.35 15.60 -23.64
C LYS A 594 5.86 15.23 -23.54
N THR A 595 5.24 15.54 -22.41
CA THR A 595 3.84 15.23 -22.11
C THR A 595 2.87 16.16 -22.82
N LEU A 596 3.22 17.43 -22.94
CA LEU A 596 2.46 18.36 -23.78
C LEU A 596 2.46 17.91 -25.25
N PHE A 597 3.63 17.52 -25.78
CA PHE A 597 3.72 17.04 -27.16
C PHE A 597 2.98 15.71 -27.36
N SER A 598 3.08 14.75 -26.45
CA SER A 598 2.35 13.49 -26.57
C SER A 598 0.83 13.71 -26.52
N GLY A 599 0.35 14.56 -25.61
CA GLY A 599 -1.04 14.99 -25.55
C GLY A 599 -1.51 15.68 -26.83
N PHE A 600 -0.68 16.59 -27.38
CA PHE A 600 -0.95 17.26 -28.65
C PHE A 600 -1.04 16.28 -29.82
N PHE A 601 -0.06 15.39 -30.00
CA PHE A 601 -0.06 14.45 -31.13
C PHE A 601 -1.17 13.40 -31.02
N ALA A 602 -1.46 12.89 -29.82
CA ALA A 602 -2.56 11.96 -29.60
C ALA A 602 -3.92 12.65 -29.81
N GLY A 603 -4.10 13.84 -29.24
CA GLY A 603 -5.31 14.64 -29.32
C GLY A 603 -5.61 15.17 -30.72
N ALA A 604 -4.59 15.50 -31.52
CA ALA A 604 -4.75 15.82 -32.94
C ALA A 604 -4.93 14.56 -33.80
N GLY A 605 -4.11 13.52 -33.56
CA GLY A 605 -4.02 12.34 -34.40
C GLY A 605 -5.29 11.48 -34.39
N ILE A 606 -5.84 11.17 -33.22
CA ILE A 606 -7.00 10.28 -33.09
C ILE A 606 -8.24 10.84 -33.81
N PRO A 607 -8.69 12.09 -33.55
CA PRO A 607 -9.81 12.68 -34.29
C PRO A 607 -9.50 12.88 -35.77
N LEU A 608 -8.26 13.29 -36.12
CA LEU A 608 -7.87 13.50 -37.50
C LEU A 608 -7.96 12.21 -38.32
N LEU A 609 -7.47 11.09 -37.80
CA LEU A 609 -7.56 9.79 -38.48
C LEU A 609 -9.03 9.38 -38.67
N ALA A 610 -9.87 9.54 -37.64
CA ALA A 610 -11.29 9.22 -37.71
C ALA A 610 -12.05 10.11 -38.73
N VAL A 611 -11.71 11.40 -38.78
CA VAL A 611 -12.25 12.35 -39.75
C VAL A 611 -11.77 12.02 -41.16
N CYS A 612 -10.47 11.83 -41.38
CA CYS A 612 -9.88 11.50 -42.68
C CYS A 612 -10.44 10.19 -43.24
N TRP A 613 -10.64 9.18 -42.40
CA TRP A 613 -11.33 7.93 -42.76
C TRP A 613 -12.76 8.19 -43.24
N THR A 614 -13.48 9.05 -42.52
CA THR A 614 -14.86 9.42 -42.85
C THR A 614 -14.94 10.21 -44.17
N VAL A 615 -14.02 11.17 -44.39
CA VAL A 615 -13.88 11.92 -45.65
C VAL A 615 -13.60 10.97 -46.81
N TRP A 616 -12.66 10.04 -46.63
CA TRP A 616 -12.29 9.06 -47.64
C TRP A 616 -13.49 8.23 -48.08
N ARG A 617 -14.28 7.75 -47.11
CA ARG A 617 -15.51 7.00 -47.37
C ARG A 617 -16.57 7.85 -48.09
N GLN A 618 -16.69 9.14 -47.79
CA GLN A 618 -17.66 10.03 -48.45
C GLN A 618 -17.24 10.45 -49.86
N CYS A 619 -15.95 10.67 -50.11
CA CYS A 619 -15.42 11.05 -51.43
C CYS A 619 -15.57 9.96 -52.50
N ARG A 620 -15.85 8.71 -52.09
CA ARG A 620 -16.11 7.57 -52.98
C ARG A 620 -17.59 7.44 -53.40
N ARG A 621 -18.46 8.37 -53.01
CA ARG A 621 -19.87 8.35 -53.40
C ARG A 621 -20.09 8.87 -54.83
N PRO A 622 -21.10 8.37 -55.55
CA PRO A 622 -21.39 8.83 -56.91
C PRO A 622 -21.83 10.31 -56.93
N VAL A 623 -21.40 11.02 -57.97
CA VAL A 623 -21.62 12.48 -58.16
C VAL A 623 -23.09 12.88 -58.03
N ARG A 624 -24.00 12.06 -58.57
CA ARG A 624 -25.45 12.29 -58.50
C ARG A 624 -25.98 12.37 -57.06
N GLU A 625 -25.48 11.54 -56.15
CA GLU A 625 -25.92 11.55 -54.75
C GLU A 625 -25.44 12.79 -54.00
N LEU A 626 -24.21 13.23 -54.31
CA LEU A 626 -23.60 14.42 -53.70
C LEU A 626 -24.30 15.71 -54.15
N LEU A 627 -24.69 15.81 -55.43
CA LEU A 627 -25.39 16.98 -55.99
C LEU A 627 -26.84 17.13 -55.50
N HIS A 628 -27.58 16.03 -55.38
CA HIS A 628 -28.97 16.06 -54.88
C HIS A 628 -29.08 16.14 -53.36
N ARG A 629 -27.94 16.17 -52.62
CA ARG A 629 -27.89 16.07 -51.15
C ARG A 629 -28.69 14.87 -50.63
N ASP A 630 -28.87 13.84 -51.46
CA ASP A 630 -29.62 12.65 -51.11
C ASP A 630 -28.70 11.71 -50.34
N PHE A 631 -28.52 12.03 -49.06
CA PHE A 631 -27.81 11.17 -48.12
C PHE A 631 -28.68 10.04 -47.57
N SER A 632 -29.89 9.83 -48.11
CA SER A 632 -30.67 8.65 -47.77
C SER A 632 -29.89 7.42 -48.22
N GLN A 633 -29.64 6.48 -47.32
CA GLN A 633 -28.87 5.28 -47.66
C GLN A 633 -29.66 4.32 -48.58
N LYS A 634 -30.83 4.73 -49.12
CA LYS A 634 -31.78 3.88 -49.86
C LYS A 634 -31.10 3.09 -50.99
N LYS A 635 -30.26 3.73 -51.83
CA LYS A 635 -29.62 3.06 -52.98
C LYS A 635 -28.47 2.09 -52.63
N ALA A 636 -27.60 2.46 -51.69
CA ALA A 636 -26.53 1.58 -51.22
C ALA A 636 -27.07 0.36 -50.47
N LEU A 637 -28.21 0.51 -49.78
CA LEU A 637 -28.88 -0.58 -49.05
C LEU A 637 -29.69 -1.50 -49.97
N THR A 638 -30.30 -0.98 -51.03
CA THR A 638 -30.92 -1.82 -52.08
C THR A 638 -29.88 -2.64 -52.85
N ALA A 639 -28.64 -2.13 -52.98
CA ALA A 639 -27.53 -2.86 -53.60
C ALA A 639 -26.83 -3.87 -52.65
N ALA A 640 -26.81 -3.61 -51.34
CA ALA A 640 -26.13 -4.45 -50.35
C ALA A 640 -27.00 -5.57 -49.74
N GLY A 641 -28.29 -5.65 -50.10
CA GLY A 641 -29.23 -6.64 -49.58
C GLY A 641 -29.56 -6.50 -48.09
N ARG A 642 -30.46 -7.36 -47.60
CA ARG A 642 -30.73 -7.51 -46.15
C ARG A 642 -29.41 -7.86 -45.43
N PRO A 643 -29.16 -7.34 -44.22
CA PRO A 643 -27.99 -7.75 -43.44
C PRO A 643 -27.99 -9.29 -43.34
N GLY A 644 -26.92 -9.92 -43.84
CA GLY A 644 -26.84 -11.38 -43.95
C GLY A 644 -27.02 -12.07 -42.59
N ARG A 645 -27.40 -13.35 -42.59
CA ARG A 645 -27.50 -14.15 -41.36
C ARG A 645 -26.19 -14.12 -40.54
N LEU A 646 -25.05 -14.01 -41.23
CA LEU A 646 -23.73 -13.80 -40.63
C LEU A 646 -23.62 -12.51 -39.80
N ALA A 647 -24.20 -11.39 -40.23
CA ALA A 647 -24.12 -10.12 -39.49
C ALA A 647 -24.93 -10.16 -38.19
N HIS A 648 -26.13 -10.75 -38.24
CA HIS A 648 -26.95 -11.00 -37.05
C HIS A 648 -26.33 -12.07 -36.16
N GLY A 649 -25.73 -13.12 -36.76
CA GLY A 649 -24.98 -14.15 -36.07
C GLY A 649 -23.76 -13.59 -35.33
N LEU A 650 -23.05 -12.62 -35.90
CA LEU A 650 -21.96 -11.90 -35.21
C LEU A 650 -22.47 -11.01 -34.07
N ALA A 651 -23.59 -10.32 -34.25
CA ALA A 651 -24.18 -9.51 -33.18
C ALA A 651 -24.66 -10.37 -32.00
N PHE A 652 -25.43 -11.43 -32.31
CA PHE A 652 -25.93 -12.37 -31.29
C PHE A 652 -24.81 -13.20 -30.67
N GLY A 653 -23.89 -13.71 -31.49
CA GLY A 653 -22.71 -14.44 -31.03
C GLY A 653 -21.79 -13.59 -30.16
N GLY A 654 -21.61 -12.31 -30.47
CA GLY A 654 -20.85 -11.38 -29.65
C GLY A 654 -21.51 -11.07 -28.31
N LEU A 655 -22.84 -10.91 -28.27
CA LEU A 655 -23.60 -10.77 -27.02
C LEU A 655 -23.57 -12.05 -26.19
N LEU A 656 -23.74 -13.21 -26.83
CA LEU A 656 -23.66 -14.52 -26.18
C LEU A 656 -22.26 -14.77 -25.63
N ALA A 657 -21.21 -14.43 -26.36
CA ALA A 657 -19.83 -14.51 -25.87
C ALA A 657 -19.60 -13.60 -24.65
N GLY A 658 -20.19 -12.41 -24.62
CA GLY A 658 -20.18 -11.54 -23.44
C GLY A 658 -20.89 -12.16 -22.24
N LEU A 659 -22.06 -12.78 -22.43
CA LEU A 659 -22.77 -13.52 -21.38
C LEU A 659 -22.01 -14.76 -20.91
N ILE A 660 -21.35 -15.49 -21.82
CA ILE A 660 -20.46 -16.60 -21.49
C ILE A 660 -19.26 -16.10 -20.67
N ALA A 661 -18.69 -14.95 -21.01
CA ALA A 661 -17.61 -14.36 -20.23
C ALA A 661 -18.08 -14.00 -18.81
N VAL A 662 -19.29 -13.45 -18.65
CA VAL A 662 -19.90 -13.22 -17.32
C VAL A 662 -20.08 -14.54 -16.57
N ALA A 663 -20.61 -15.57 -17.21
CA ALA A 663 -20.76 -16.91 -16.62
C ALA A 663 -19.40 -17.53 -16.23
N ALA A 664 -18.36 -17.32 -17.04
CA ALA A 664 -17.01 -17.81 -16.77
C ALA A 664 -16.41 -17.14 -15.53
N VAL A 665 -16.75 -15.89 -15.22
CA VAL A 665 -16.30 -15.23 -13.97
C VAL A 665 -16.82 -15.97 -12.73
N PHE A 666 -18.05 -16.49 -12.75
CA PHE A 666 -18.58 -17.29 -11.65
C PHE A 666 -17.82 -18.61 -11.43
N VAL A 667 -17.26 -19.18 -12.51
CA VAL A 667 -16.50 -20.43 -12.48
C VAL A 667 -15.04 -20.19 -12.12
N ILE A 668 -14.39 -19.24 -12.79
CA ILE A 668 -12.95 -18.95 -12.65
C ILE A 668 -12.66 -18.24 -11.32
N ARG A 669 -13.64 -17.48 -10.78
CA ARG A 669 -13.48 -16.63 -9.58
C ARG A 669 -12.18 -15.82 -9.62
N PRO A 670 -11.98 -14.99 -10.66
CA PRO A 670 -10.74 -14.24 -10.82
C PRO A 670 -10.50 -13.31 -9.63
N ALA A 671 -9.25 -13.17 -9.22
CA ALA A 671 -8.86 -12.35 -8.07
C ALA A 671 -9.25 -10.87 -8.23
N ALA A 672 -9.17 -10.29 -9.45
CA ALA A 672 -9.70 -8.96 -9.73
C ALA A 672 -10.92 -9.02 -10.66
N THR A 673 -12.08 -8.62 -10.14
CA THR A 673 -13.33 -8.57 -10.92
C THR A 673 -13.46 -7.29 -11.73
N ALA A 674 -12.84 -6.17 -11.32
CA ALA A 674 -13.02 -4.85 -11.95
C ALA A 674 -12.55 -4.77 -13.42
N PRO A 675 -11.35 -5.27 -13.82
CA PRO A 675 -10.94 -5.25 -15.23
C PRO A 675 -11.83 -6.11 -16.12
N PHE A 676 -12.23 -7.30 -15.63
CA PHE A 676 -13.17 -8.18 -16.32
C PHE A 676 -14.53 -7.50 -16.50
N PHE A 677 -15.00 -6.80 -15.46
CA PHE A 677 -16.21 -6.00 -15.50
C PHE A 677 -16.15 -4.94 -16.62
N PHE A 678 -15.11 -4.10 -16.66
CA PHE A 678 -14.99 -3.07 -17.69
C PHE A 678 -14.84 -3.67 -19.10
N ALA A 679 -14.08 -4.76 -19.24
CA ALA A 679 -13.88 -5.42 -20.53
C ALA A 679 -15.19 -6.05 -21.05
N THR A 680 -15.87 -6.85 -20.23
CA THR A 680 -17.14 -7.50 -20.58
C THR A 680 -18.25 -6.47 -20.79
N GLY A 681 -18.35 -5.46 -19.93
CA GLY A 681 -19.31 -4.37 -20.07
C GLY A 681 -19.10 -3.56 -21.36
N THR A 682 -17.86 -3.19 -21.69
CA THR A 682 -17.53 -2.50 -22.95
C THR A 682 -17.86 -3.36 -24.17
N TRP A 683 -17.58 -4.67 -24.09
CA TRP A 683 -17.90 -5.63 -25.14
C TRP A 683 -19.41 -5.73 -25.38
N LEU A 684 -20.19 -5.93 -24.31
CA LEU A 684 -21.65 -5.98 -24.37
C LEU A 684 -22.23 -4.68 -24.88
N LEU A 685 -21.70 -3.53 -24.45
CA LEU A 685 -22.11 -2.22 -24.96
C LEU A 685 -21.84 -2.09 -26.47
N GLY A 686 -20.65 -2.47 -26.93
CA GLY A 686 -20.26 -2.40 -28.34
C GLY A 686 -21.14 -3.28 -29.24
N PHE A 687 -21.35 -4.54 -28.86
CA PHE A 687 -22.23 -5.46 -29.59
C PHE A 687 -23.71 -5.09 -29.47
N GLY A 688 -24.13 -4.49 -28.35
CA GLY A 688 -25.47 -3.93 -28.17
C GLY A 688 -25.75 -2.75 -29.12
N ILE A 689 -24.79 -1.83 -29.24
CA ILE A 689 -24.85 -0.72 -30.21
C ILE A 689 -24.87 -1.26 -31.65
N TYR A 690 -24.09 -2.30 -31.94
CA TYR A 690 -24.08 -2.95 -33.26
C TYR A 690 -25.40 -3.67 -33.57
N ALA A 691 -25.98 -4.37 -32.59
CA ALA A 691 -27.30 -5.00 -32.71
C ALA A 691 -28.39 -3.94 -32.96
N TRP A 692 -28.36 -2.81 -32.25
CA TRP A 692 -29.25 -1.67 -32.49
C TRP A 692 -29.10 -1.11 -33.91
N TYR A 693 -27.87 -0.97 -34.40
CA TYR A 693 -27.61 -0.56 -35.78
C TYR A 693 -28.21 -1.53 -36.81
N LEU A 694 -28.06 -2.83 -36.60
CA LEU A 694 -28.64 -3.85 -37.48
C LEU A 694 -30.17 -3.87 -37.41
N PHE A 695 -30.75 -3.69 -36.22
CA PHE A 695 -32.19 -3.55 -36.02
C PHE A 695 -32.75 -2.37 -36.83
N LEU A 696 -32.14 -1.18 -36.72
CA LEU A 696 -32.59 -0.04 -37.53
C LEU A 696 -32.46 -0.31 -39.04
N ARG A 697 -31.43 -1.06 -39.46
CA ARG A 697 -31.21 -1.43 -40.86
C ARG A 697 -32.21 -2.47 -41.37
N SER A 698 -32.64 -3.43 -40.56
CA SER A 698 -33.60 -4.47 -40.98
C SER A 698 -35.01 -3.91 -41.19
N PHE A 699 -35.43 -2.96 -40.36
CA PHE A 699 -36.72 -2.26 -40.48
C PHE A 699 -36.80 -1.27 -41.65
N GLN A 700 -35.67 -0.83 -42.23
CA GLN A 700 -35.68 0.00 -43.45
C GLN A 700 -36.20 -0.76 -44.70
N MET A 701 -36.28 -2.10 -44.66
CA MET A 701 -36.57 -2.94 -45.82
C MET A 701 -37.97 -3.57 -45.81
N GLU A 702 -38.86 -3.20 -44.88
CA GLU A 702 -40.28 -3.63 -44.92
C GLU A 702 -41.06 -2.87 -46.00
N LYS A 703 -41.93 -3.58 -46.73
CA LYS A 703 -42.70 -3.04 -47.87
C LYS A 703 -43.65 -1.91 -47.43
N GLU A 704 -43.65 -0.83 -48.20
CA GLU A 704 -44.59 0.29 -48.13
C GLU A 704 -46.02 -0.22 -48.38
N GLY A 705 -46.85 -0.35 -47.33
CA GLY A 705 -48.20 -0.91 -47.50
C GLY A 705 -49.07 -1.01 -46.24
N GLY A 706 -49.04 -0.05 -45.32
CA GLY A 706 -49.98 -0.05 -44.17
C GLY A 706 -50.21 1.32 -43.57
N SER A 707 -51.29 1.47 -42.79
CA SER A 707 -51.81 2.75 -42.26
C SER A 707 -50.75 3.67 -41.64
N LEU A 708 -50.89 4.97 -41.90
CA LEU A 708 -49.99 6.05 -41.46
C LEU A 708 -50.28 6.42 -40.00
N SER A 709 -49.74 5.67 -39.04
CA SER A 709 -49.77 6.06 -37.62
C SER A 709 -48.57 6.94 -37.26
N LEU A 710 -48.74 7.85 -36.28
CA LEU A 710 -47.65 8.70 -35.77
C LEU A 710 -46.45 7.88 -35.26
N ASN A 711 -46.70 6.72 -34.64
CA ASN A 711 -45.63 5.84 -34.15
C ASN A 711 -44.88 5.16 -35.30
N LYS A 712 -45.58 4.76 -36.36
CA LYS A 712 -44.96 4.19 -37.57
C LYS A 712 -44.13 5.24 -38.31
N LEU A 713 -44.61 6.49 -38.36
CA LEU A 713 -43.85 7.63 -38.88
C LEU A 713 -42.60 7.90 -38.03
N ALA A 714 -42.69 7.87 -36.70
CA ALA A 714 -41.53 8.02 -35.82
C ALA A 714 -40.48 6.92 -36.06
N LEU A 715 -40.93 5.66 -36.18
CA LEU A 715 -40.07 4.52 -36.46
C LEU A 715 -39.41 4.61 -37.85
N GLN A 716 -40.15 5.02 -38.88
CA GLN A 716 -39.58 5.24 -40.21
C GLN A 716 -38.51 6.34 -40.22
N GLN A 717 -38.65 7.36 -39.39
CA GLN A 717 -37.64 8.43 -39.29
C GLN A 717 -36.40 7.97 -38.52
N LEU A 718 -36.57 7.14 -37.48
CA LEU A 718 -35.47 6.49 -36.77
C LEU A 718 -34.65 5.58 -37.69
N THR A 719 -35.33 4.84 -38.56
CA THR A 719 -34.67 3.89 -39.47
C THR A 719 -34.06 4.59 -40.67
N ARG A 720 -34.55 5.75 -41.14
CA ARG A 720 -34.05 6.47 -42.33
C ARG A 720 -32.54 6.77 -42.33
N ARG A 721 -31.94 7.05 -41.18
CA ARG A 721 -30.49 7.33 -41.01
C ARG A 721 -29.90 6.54 -39.84
N PRO A 722 -29.74 5.21 -40.00
CA PRO A 722 -29.42 4.33 -38.89
C PRO A 722 -28.06 4.70 -38.27
N GLY A 723 -27.03 4.97 -39.08
CA GLY A 723 -25.71 5.35 -38.57
C GLY A 723 -25.70 6.59 -37.68
N ARG A 724 -26.48 7.64 -38.01
CA ARG A 724 -26.55 8.87 -37.20
C ARG A 724 -27.22 8.61 -35.86
N ASN A 725 -28.36 7.92 -35.88
CA ASN A 725 -29.16 7.67 -34.68
C ASN A 725 -28.46 6.65 -33.77
N THR A 726 -27.75 5.67 -34.33
CA THR A 726 -26.86 4.78 -33.59
C THR A 726 -25.71 5.55 -32.92
N SER A 727 -25.02 6.46 -33.63
CA SER A 727 -23.95 7.26 -33.01
C SER A 727 -24.47 8.18 -31.90
N ALA A 728 -25.67 8.74 -32.05
CA ALA A 728 -26.33 9.51 -31.00
C ALA A 728 -26.61 8.65 -29.75
N ALA A 729 -27.16 7.45 -29.95
CA ALA A 729 -27.42 6.50 -28.88
C ALA A 729 -26.12 6.03 -28.21
N ALA A 730 -25.08 5.74 -28.99
CA ALA A 730 -23.77 5.31 -28.49
C ALA A 730 -23.11 6.36 -27.59
N LEU A 731 -23.14 7.63 -28.00
CA LEU A 731 -22.56 8.75 -27.25
C LEU A 731 -23.14 8.85 -25.82
N LEU A 732 -24.47 8.75 -25.71
CA LEU A 732 -25.14 8.78 -24.42
C LEU A 732 -24.99 7.45 -23.66
N ALA A 733 -25.07 6.31 -24.34
CA ALA A 733 -24.95 4.98 -23.72
C ALA A 733 -23.59 4.78 -23.04
N CYS A 734 -22.50 5.30 -23.61
CA CYS A 734 -21.19 5.30 -22.99
C CYS A 734 -21.16 6.10 -21.66
N GLY A 735 -21.79 7.26 -21.61
CA GLY A 735 -21.90 8.05 -20.38
C GLY A 735 -22.74 7.36 -19.30
N VAL A 736 -23.89 6.81 -19.70
CA VAL A 736 -24.79 6.04 -18.82
C VAL A 736 -24.06 4.81 -18.27
N PHE A 737 -23.34 4.08 -19.12
CA PHE A 737 -22.55 2.92 -18.74
C PHE A 737 -21.56 3.27 -17.61
N ILE A 738 -20.69 4.27 -17.78
CA ILE A 738 -19.70 4.63 -16.73
C ILE A 738 -20.39 5.01 -15.43
N ALA A 739 -21.38 5.89 -15.47
CA ALA A 739 -21.96 6.45 -14.26
C ALA A 739 -22.68 5.37 -13.42
N ILE A 740 -23.46 4.49 -14.06
CA ILE A 740 -24.10 3.37 -13.36
C ILE A 740 -23.05 2.39 -12.83
N SER A 741 -22.00 2.14 -13.62
CA SER A 741 -20.89 1.27 -13.22
C SER A 741 -20.22 1.75 -11.94
N VAL A 742 -19.84 3.03 -11.89
CA VAL A 742 -19.14 3.64 -10.76
C VAL A 742 -20.02 3.71 -9.51
N ILE A 743 -21.30 4.06 -9.65
CA ILE A 743 -22.25 4.09 -8.51
C ILE A 743 -22.42 2.69 -7.90
N SER A 744 -22.39 1.65 -8.73
CA SER A 744 -22.61 0.27 -8.30
C SER A 744 -21.40 -0.40 -7.68
N MET A 745 -20.21 0.15 -7.87
CA MET A 745 -18.97 -0.35 -7.27
C MET A 745 -18.75 0.18 -5.84
N GLN A 746 -19.63 1.02 -5.31
CA GLN A 746 -19.55 1.48 -3.93
C GLN A 746 -20.02 0.37 -2.97
N GLU A 747 -19.23 0.11 -1.93
CA GLU A 747 -19.44 -0.95 -0.96
C GLU A 747 -19.88 -0.37 0.39
N ASP A 748 -20.69 -1.14 1.12
CA ASP A 748 -21.12 -0.82 2.47
C ASP A 748 -20.48 -1.81 3.45
N LEU A 749 -19.33 -1.40 4.01
CA LEU A 749 -18.49 -2.23 4.86
C LEU A 749 -19.15 -2.59 6.19
N GLY A 750 -20.16 -1.84 6.63
CA GLY A 750 -20.81 -2.05 7.93
C GLY A 750 -21.73 -3.26 7.97
N LYS A 751 -22.30 -3.68 6.84
CA LYS A 751 -23.37 -4.71 6.81
C LYS A 751 -22.95 -6.10 7.30
N HIS A 752 -21.72 -6.51 7.02
CA HIS A 752 -21.20 -7.83 7.38
C HIS A 752 -20.00 -7.74 8.32
N ALA A 753 -19.73 -6.57 8.90
CA ALA A 753 -18.56 -6.31 9.73
C ALA A 753 -18.49 -7.18 11.00
N ALA A 754 -19.60 -7.78 11.44
CA ALA A 754 -19.61 -8.69 12.59
C ALA A 754 -19.33 -10.16 12.22
N GLU A 755 -19.37 -10.52 10.94
CA GLU A 755 -19.17 -11.90 10.49
C GLU A 755 -17.69 -12.30 10.58
N ARG A 756 -17.43 -13.54 11.00
CA ARG A 756 -16.05 -14.07 11.09
C ARG A 756 -15.36 -14.16 9.73
N SER A 757 -16.13 -14.33 8.68
CA SER A 757 -15.66 -14.35 7.30
C SER A 757 -15.39 -12.97 6.72
N SER A 758 -15.66 -11.87 7.42
CA SER A 758 -15.51 -10.51 6.89
C SER A 758 -14.10 -9.95 7.05
N GLY A 759 -13.86 -8.76 6.49
CA GLY A 759 -12.58 -8.04 6.62
C GLY A 759 -12.19 -7.64 8.05
N THR A 760 -13.11 -7.74 9.02
CA THR A 760 -12.83 -7.53 10.45
C THR A 760 -12.46 -8.82 11.18
N GLY A 761 -12.69 -9.99 10.57
CA GLY A 761 -12.58 -11.30 11.23
C GLY A 761 -13.62 -11.53 12.34
N GLY A 762 -14.67 -10.69 12.38
CA GLY A 762 -15.67 -10.65 13.45
C GLY A 762 -15.17 -10.02 14.76
N PHE A 763 -14.02 -9.35 14.74
CA PHE A 763 -13.53 -8.57 15.88
C PHE A 763 -14.14 -7.17 15.86
N ALA A 764 -14.49 -6.64 17.03
CA ALA A 764 -15.11 -5.33 17.16
C ALA A 764 -14.06 -4.19 17.20
N LEU A 765 -12.91 -4.46 17.83
CA LEU A 765 -11.87 -3.47 18.07
C LEU A 765 -10.52 -3.98 17.61
N PHE A 766 -9.70 -3.04 17.16
CA PHE A 766 -8.29 -3.24 16.87
C PHE A 766 -7.48 -2.25 17.71
N GLY A 767 -6.50 -2.77 18.44
CA GLY A 767 -5.62 -1.99 19.30
C GLY A 767 -4.17 -2.12 18.90
N GLU A 768 -3.43 -1.01 18.93
CA GLU A 768 -1.98 -1.01 18.74
C GLU A 768 -1.30 -0.23 19.87
N THR A 769 -0.14 -0.68 20.34
CA THR A 769 0.63 -0.02 21.39
C THR A 769 1.91 0.60 20.84
N THR A 770 2.39 1.65 21.51
CA THR A 770 3.70 2.24 21.21
C THR A 770 4.81 1.43 21.85
N ALA A 771 4.67 1.09 23.13
CA ALA A 771 5.54 0.16 23.85
C ALA A 771 4.95 -1.26 23.77
N ALA A 772 5.80 -2.27 23.60
CA ALA A 772 5.34 -3.66 23.57
C ALA A 772 4.87 -4.12 24.96
N LEU A 773 3.83 -4.96 24.98
CA LEU A 773 3.30 -5.60 26.18
C LEU A 773 3.76 -7.05 26.25
N THR A 774 4.00 -7.54 27.47
CA THR A 774 4.32 -8.95 27.72
C THR A 774 3.14 -9.89 27.44
N GLU A 775 1.94 -9.47 27.82
CA GLU A 775 0.68 -10.22 27.66
C GLU A 775 -0.43 -9.36 27.01
N ALA A 776 -1.51 -10.01 26.60
CA ALA A 776 -2.73 -9.33 26.17
C ALA A 776 -3.43 -8.63 27.36
N PRO A 777 -4.02 -7.43 27.19
CA PRO A 777 -4.78 -6.79 28.25
C PRO A 777 -5.98 -7.66 28.66
N LYS A 778 -6.06 -8.01 29.94
CA LYS A 778 -7.19 -8.78 30.50
C LYS A 778 -8.30 -7.82 30.91
N LEU A 779 -9.46 -7.93 30.27
CA LEU A 779 -10.70 -7.24 30.66
C LEU A 779 -11.82 -8.27 30.83
N GLU A 780 -12.61 -8.12 31.89
CA GLU A 780 -13.75 -9.01 32.13
C GLU A 780 -14.72 -9.00 30.94
N GLY A 781 -14.98 -10.18 30.38
CA GLY A 781 -15.92 -10.38 29.27
C GLY A 781 -15.41 -9.94 27.90
N ILE A 782 -14.11 -9.64 27.74
CA ILE A 782 -13.50 -9.25 26.47
C ILE A 782 -12.30 -10.15 26.21
N ASP A 783 -12.41 -10.99 25.18
CA ASP A 783 -11.29 -11.81 24.75
C ASP A 783 -10.38 -11.02 23.80
N ALA A 784 -9.07 -11.09 24.01
CA ALA A 784 -8.06 -10.47 23.16
C ALA A 784 -7.20 -11.52 22.46
N VAL A 785 -6.84 -11.26 21.21
CA VAL A 785 -5.80 -12.00 20.48
C VAL A 785 -4.61 -11.07 20.32
N ALA A 786 -3.48 -11.42 20.92
CA ALA A 786 -2.25 -10.64 20.86
C ALA A 786 -1.39 -11.04 19.64
N LEU A 787 -0.82 -10.03 19.00
CA LEU A 787 -0.05 -10.16 17.76
C LEU A 787 1.30 -9.47 17.92
N ARG A 788 2.36 -10.13 17.45
CA ARG A 788 3.67 -9.49 17.31
C ARG A 788 3.69 -8.68 16.02
N LEU A 789 4.46 -7.60 16.01
CA LEU A 789 4.54 -6.69 14.86
C LEU A 789 5.98 -6.24 14.66
N ARG A 790 6.55 -6.59 13.50
CA ARG A 790 7.75 -5.95 12.97
C ARG A 790 7.32 -4.86 11.99
N GLN A 791 7.68 -3.61 12.29
CA GLN A 791 7.37 -2.48 11.43
C GLN A 791 8.12 -2.60 10.10
N GLY A 792 7.51 -2.10 9.03
CA GLY A 792 8.07 -2.07 7.68
C GLY A 792 7.36 -1.03 6.83
N ASP A 793 7.58 -1.08 5.53
CA ASP A 793 6.87 -0.24 4.57
C ASP A 793 5.36 -0.53 4.61
N ASP A 794 4.53 0.51 4.53
CA ASP A 794 3.09 0.31 4.33
C ASP A 794 2.83 -0.17 2.90
N ALA A 795 2.37 -1.41 2.73
CA ALA A 795 1.98 -1.96 1.42
C ALA A 795 0.49 -1.71 1.08
N GLY A 796 -0.22 -0.93 1.90
CA GLY A 796 -1.64 -0.66 1.77
C GLY A 796 -1.97 0.38 0.72
N CYS A 797 -3.28 0.58 0.48
CA CYS A 797 -3.76 1.55 -0.52
C CYS A 797 -3.43 3.01 -0.19
N LEU A 798 -3.01 3.29 1.06
CA LEU A 798 -2.57 4.60 1.50
C LEU A 798 -1.16 4.96 1.01
N ASN A 799 -0.39 3.97 0.56
CA ASN A 799 0.93 4.19 -0.03
C ASN A 799 0.86 4.11 -1.57
N LEU A 800 1.00 5.25 -2.24
CA LEU A 800 1.09 5.30 -3.72
C LEU A 800 2.40 4.69 -4.29
N THR A 801 3.44 4.49 -3.48
CA THR A 801 4.69 3.84 -3.90
C THR A 801 4.66 2.34 -3.60
N ARG A 802 5.48 1.54 -4.28
CA ARG A 802 5.53 0.10 -4.00
C ARG A 802 6.31 -0.15 -2.70
N ALA A 803 5.71 -0.87 -1.76
CA ALA A 803 6.42 -1.36 -0.58
C ALA A 803 7.47 -2.40 -0.99
N ALA A 804 8.71 -2.23 -0.52
CA ALA A 804 9.79 -3.19 -0.74
C ALA A 804 9.84 -4.22 0.39
N VAL A 805 9.70 -3.76 1.63
CA VAL A 805 9.77 -4.60 2.83
C VAL A 805 8.53 -4.32 3.70
N PRO A 806 7.38 -4.96 3.41
CA PRO A 806 6.15 -4.73 4.17
C PRO A 806 6.26 -5.08 5.66
N GLY A 807 5.44 -4.45 6.50
CA GLY A 807 5.32 -4.85 7.90
C GLY A 807 4.84 -6.30 8.07
N ILE A 808 5.38 -7.01 9.06
CA ILE A 808 5.05 -8.42 9.35
C ILE A 808 4.31 -8.51 10.69
N TYR A 809 3.18 -9.21 10.71
CA TYR A 809 2.53 -9.68 11.93
C TYR A 809 2.83 -11.16 12.20
N GLY A 810 3.18 -11.45 13.45
CA GLY A 810 3.21 -12.81 13.99
C GLY A 810 1.85 -13.17 14.57
N VAL A 811 1.19 -14.16 13.98
CA VAL A 811 -0.17 -14.61 14.36
C VAL A 811 -0.13 -16.07 14.81
N ASP A 812 -0.96 -16.45 15.78
CA ASP A 812 -1.17 -17.86 16.13
C ASP A 812 -2.22 -18.49 15.20
N PRO A 813 -1.84 -19.40 14.28
CA PRO A 813 -2.77 -20.00 13.33
C PRO A 813 -3.84 -20.84 14.02
N ALA A 814 -3.51 -21.52 15.13
CA ALA A 814 -4.44 -22.37 15.86
C ALA A 814 -5.54 -21.55 16.55
N VAL A 815 -5.18 -20.40 17.13
CA VAL A 815 -6.15 -19.46 17.72
C VAL A 815 -7.09 -18.89 16.64
N MET A 816 -6.55 -18.47 15.50
CA MET A 816 -7.36 -17.92 14.40
C MET A 816 -8.32 -18.97 13.80
N LYS A 817 -7.83 -20.19 13.59
CA LYS A 817 -8.62 -21.32 13.09
C LYS A 817 -9.74 -21.71 14.05
N LYS A 818 -9.46 -21.78 15.36
CA LYS A 818 -10.48 -22.08 16.39
C LYS A 818 -11.61 -21.06 16.40
N ARG A 819 -11.31 -19.78 16.10
CA ARG A 819 -12.30 -18.69 16.02
C ARG A 819 -13.00 -18.58 14.66
N GLY A 820 -12.52 -19.30 13.63
CA GLY A 820 -12.98 -19.15 12.25
C GLY A 820 -12.76 -17.75 11.68
N ALA A 821 -11.84 -16.97 12.26
CA ALA A 821 -11.65 -15.57 11.89
C ALA A 821 -10.98 -15.44 10.52
N PHE A 822 -11.48 -14.51 9.71
CA PHE A 822 -11.05 -14.24 8.33
C PHE A 822 -11.18 -15.43 7.36
N ASP A 823 -11.96 -16.43 7.74
CA ASP A 823 -12.15 -17.65 6.97
C ASP A 823 -13.52 -17.66 6.30
N LYS A 824 -13.59 -18.12 5.05
CA LYS A 824 -14.79 -17.95 4.18
C LYS A 824 -15.63 -19.22 4.06
N ASP A 825 -15.35 -20.24 4.85
CA ASP A 825 -15.29 -21.61 4.33
C ASP A 825 -16.63 -22.32 4.07
N ALA A 826 -16.65 -23.14 3.01
CA ALA A 826 -17.65 -24.17 2.74
C ALA A 826 -17.03 -25.54 2.37
N ASP A 827 -15.72 -25.60 2.06
CA ASP A 827 -15.03 -26.83 1.61
C ASP A 827 -14.06 -27.41 2.69
N GLY A 828 -13.84 -26.72 3.81
CA GLY A 828 -13.32 -27.29 5.06
C GLY A 828 -11.80 -27.20 5.30
N ALA A 829 -11.06 -26.45 4.48
CA ALA A 829 -9.62 -26.24 4.65
C ALA A 829 -9.30 -24.77 4.97
N SER A 830 -9.06 -24.49 6.26
CA SER A 830 -8.80 -23.14 6.74
C SER A 830 -7.54 -22.51 6.12
N VAL A 831 -7.64 -21.24 5.71
CA VAL A 831 -6.53 -20.46 5.12
C VAL A 831 -5.29 -20.41 6.03
N TRP A 832 -5.49 -20.46 7.34
CA TRP A 832 -4.42 -20.45 8.35
C TRP A 832 -3.53 -21.70 8.28
N SER A 833 -4.06 -22.82 7.78
CA SER A 833 -3.29 -24.06 7.62
C SER A 833 -2.16 -23.93 6.58
N LEU A 834 -2.20 -22.90 5.72
CA LEU A 834 -1.11 -22.61 4.77
C LEU A 834 0.18 -22.13 5.48
N LEU A 835 0.07 -21.54 6.68
CA LEU A 835 1.22 -21.07 7.46
C LEU A 835 1.96 -22.21 8.19
N GLU A 836 1.33 -23.38 8.31
CA GLU A 836 1.87 -24.56 8.98
C GLU A 836 2.62 -25.49 8.00
N GLN A 837 2.55 -25.22 6.69
CA GLN A 837 3.19 -26.05 5.66
C GLN A 837 4.69 -25.74 5.56
N GLU A 838 5.52 -26.77 5.53
CA GLU A 838 6.93 -26.62 5.22
C GLU A 838 7.13 -26.32 3.72
N SER A 839 7.89 -25.27 3.42
CA SER A 839 8.24 -24.95 2.03
C SER A 839 9.38 -25.86 1.55
N PRO A 840 9.31 -26.40 0.31
CA PRO A 840 10.38 -27.26 -0.25
C PRO A 840 11.76 -26.59 -0.25
N ASP A 841 11.79 -25.26 -0.36
CA ASP A 841 13.02 -24.46 -0.48
C ASP A 841 13.46 -23.86 0.88
N GLY A 842 12.82 -24.25 1.99
CA GLY A 842 13.10 -23.70 3.32
C GLY A 842 12.58 -22.27 3.56
N ALA A 843 11.87 -21.68 2.60
CA ALA A 843 11.26 -20.37 2.73
C ALA A 843 10.11 -20.37 3.75
N ILE A 844 9.93 -19.26 4.46
CA ILE A 844 8.88 -19.14 5.49
C ILE A 844 7.54 -18.86 4.80
N PRO A 845 6.50 -19.68 5.06
CA PRO A 845 5.18 -19.45 4.49
C PRO A 845 4.55 -18.19 5.09
N ALA A 846 3.95 -17.37 4.23
CA ALA A 846 3.29 -16.13 4.62
C ALA A 846 1.99 -15.88 3.86
N LEU A 847 1.03 -15.26 4.54
CA LEU A 847 -0.21 -14.77 3.96
C LEU A 847 -0.14 -13.26 3.77
N VAL A 848 -0.64 -12.76 2.64
CA VAL A 848 -0.88 -11.32 2.48
C VAL A 848 -2.15 -10.92 3.24
N GLY A 849 -2.11 -9.77 3.91
CA GLY A 849 -3.20 -9.31 4.78
C GLY A 849 -4.55 -9.15 4.09
N ASP A 850 -4.61 -8.94 2.77
CA ASP A 850 -5.84 -9.02 1.98
C ASP A 850 -5.53 -9.18 0.47
N MET A 851 -6.56 -9.38 -0.34
CA MET A 851 -6.41 -9.53 -1.79
C MET A 851 -5.95 -8.24 -2.48
N ASP A 852 -6.42 -7.06 -2.06
CA ASP A 852 -6.04 -5.79 -2.71
C ASP A 852 -4.56 -5.45 -2.49
N THR A 853 -4.02 -5.73 -1.30
CA THR A 853 -2.60 -5.61 -0.98
C THR A 853 -1.77 -6.54 -1.88
N ALA A 854 -2.20 -7.79 -2.06
CA ALA A 854 -1.49 -8.74 -2.93
C ALA A 854 -1.47 -8.26 -4.39
N MET A 855 -2.62 -7.81 -4.90
CA MET A 855 -2.79 -7.44 -6.31
C MET A 855 -2.21 -6.08 -6.67
N TRP A 856 -2.44 -5.06 -5.84
CA TRP A 856 -2.15 -3.66 -6.16
C TRP A 856 -0.96 -3.11 -5.38
N GLY A 857 -0.86 -3.42 -4.08
CA GLY A 857 0.23 -2.97 -3.22
C GLY A 857 1.56 -3.64 -3.58
N LEU A 858 1.57 -4.98 -3.50
CA LEU A 858 2.75 -5.80 -3.77
C LEU A 858 2.89 -6.19 -5.24
N LYS A 859 1.77 -6.30 -5.97
CA LYS A 859 1.69 -6.87 -7.33
C LYS A 859 2.35 -8.25 -7.40
N ALA A 860 2.09 -9.07 -6.37
CA ALA A 860 2.77 -10.33 -6.15
C ALA A 860 1.81 -11.52 -6.36
N LYS A 861 2.35 -12.62 -6.86
CA LYS A 861 1.62 -13.89 -6.97
C LYS A 861 1.57 -14.56 -5.60
N THR A 862 0.39 -15.06 -5.23
CA THR A 862 0.18 -15.81 -3.99
C THR A 862 -0.20 -17.26 -4.34
N HIS A 863 0.67 -18.22 -4.03
CA HIS A 863 0.42 -19.65 -4.25
C HIS A 863 1.42 -20.49 -3.43
N PRO A 864 1.04 -21.64 -2.85
CA PRO A 864 1.96 -22.43 -2.02
C PRO A 864 3.29 -22.76 -2.72
N GLU A 865 3.23 -23.22 -3.97
CA GLU A 865 4.43 -23.58 -4.75
C GLU A 865 4.99 -22.46 -5.64
N LYS A 866 4.14 -21.55 -6.14
CA LYS A 866 4.48 -20.56 -7.20
C LYS A 866 4.31 -19.11 -6.75
N GLY A 867 4.16 -18.91 -5.44
CA GLY A 867 4.09 -17.60 -4.83
C GLY A 867 5.41 -16.88 -4.97
N ASP A 868 5.34 -15.56 -5.12
CA ASP A 868 6.54 -14.73 -5.12
C ASP A 868 7.18 -14.76 -3.72
N VAL A 869 8.51 -14.56 -3.70
CA VAL A 869 9.30 -14.55 -2.47
C VAL A 869 9.69 -13.11 -2.17
N LEU A 870 9.40 -12.69 -0.94
CA LEU A 870 9.89 -11.45 -0.36
C LEU A 870 11.14 -11.75 0.46
N TYR A 871 12.09 -10.82 0.45
CA TYR A 871 13.35 -10.96 1.15
C TYR A 871 13.39 -9.98 2.32
N TYR A 872 13.62 -10.53 3.51
CA TYR A 872 13.79 -9.76 4.75
C TYR A 872 15.20 -9.99 5.26
N SER A 873 15.75 -9.06 6.04
CA SER A 873 16.97 -9.35 6.81
C SER A 873 16.59 -9.71 8.25
N ASP A 874 17.19 -10.77 8.77
CA ASP A 874 17.12 -11.11 10.19
C ASP A 874 17.95 -10.14 11.04
N ASP A 875 18.02 -10.39 12.34
CA ASP A 875 18.78 -9.58 13.30
C ASP A 875 20.31 -9.71 13.13
N GLU A 876 20.79 -10.70 12.36
CA GLU A 876 22.20 -10.96 12.03
C GLU A 876 22.57 -10.43 10.62
N GLY A 877 21.62 -9.81 9.90
CA GLY A 877 21.81 -9.28 8.54
C GLY A 877 21.69 -10.33 7.43
N LYS A 878 21.37 -11.59 7.77
CA LYS A 878 21.17 -12.67 6.81
C LYS A 878 19.81 -12.52 6.13
N GLU A 879 19.81 -12.81 4.83
CA GLU A 879 18.60 -12.75 4.02
C GLU A 879 17.68 -13.95 4.30
N ILE A 880 16.45 -13.66 4.71
CA ILE A 880 15.35 -14.59 4.93
C ILE A 880 14.41 -14.53 3.74
N SER A 881 14.14 -15.69 3.14
CA SER A 881 13.11 -15.85 2.13
C SER A 881 11.74 -16.09 2.78
N VAL A 882 10.77 -15.23 2.46
CA VAL A 882 9.38 -15.32 2.90
C VAL A 882 8.50 -15.52 1.68
N ARG A 883 7.87 -16.68 1.54
CA ARG A 883 7.04 -17.03 0.39
C ARG A 883 5.58 -16.69 0.63
N LEU A 884 4.98 -15.98 -0.32
CA LEU A 884 3.56 -15.65 -0.29
C LEU A 884 2.72 -16.86 -0.73
N VAL A 885 2.30 -17.68 0.23
CA VAL A 885 1.55 -18.92 -0.02
C VAL A 885 0.05 -18.66 -0.29
N GLY A 886 -0.46 -17.52 0.14
CA GLY A 886 -1.85 -17.12 -0.03
C GLY A 886 -2.09 -15.66 0.37
N ALA A 887 -3.34 -15.23 0.31
CA ALA A 887 -3.81 -13.96 0.86
C ALA A 887 -5.09 -14.23 1.66
N LEU A 888 -5.42 -13.37 2.64
CA LEU A 888 -6.74 -13.44 3.25
C LEU A 888 -7.81 -13.26 2.14
N PRO A 889 -8.90 -14.04 2.16
CA PRO A 889 -9.84 -14.15 1.04
C PRO A 889 -10.76 -12.92 0.89
N MET A 890 -10.55 -11.90 1.73
CA MET A 890 -11.25 -10.63 1.70
C MET A 890 -10.51 -9.65 0.81
N ARG A 891 -11.29 -8.77 0.19
CA ARG A 891 -10.73 -7.69 -0.62
C ARG A 891 -9.95 -6.69 0.25
N LEU A 892 -10.57 -6.27 1.36
CA LEU A 892 -10.00 -5.40 2.39
C LEU A 892 -10.05 -6.11 3.74
N SER A 893 -8.99 -5.99 4.54
CA SER A 893 -9.01 -6.44 5.94
C SER A 893 -8.36 -5.44 6.90
N VAL A 894 -8.51 -5.68 8.20
CA VAL A 894 -7.80 -4.91 9.25
C VAL A 894 -6.26 -5.03 9.15
N PHE A 895 -5.77 -6.02 8.41
CA PHE A 895 -4.36 -6.28 8.11
C PHE A 895 -3.90 -5.73 6.75
N GLN A 896 -4.68 -4.84 6.11
CA GLN A 896 -4.28 -4.22 4.85
C GLN A 896 -2.84 -3.68 4.93
N GLY A 897 -2.06 -3.93 3.87
CA GLY A 897 -0.70 -3.44 3.75
C GLY A 897 0.36 -4.23 4.52
N SER A 898 0.00 -5.39 5.09
CA SER A 898 0.91 -6.22 5.88
C SER A 898 0.99 -7.67 5.43
N ILE A 899 2.00 -8.37 5.95
CA ILE A 899 2.24 -9.80 5.77
C ILE A 899 2.03 -10.53 7.10
N LEU A 900 1.43 -11.71 7.06
CA LEU A 900 1.13 -12.53 8.23
C LEU A 900 1.98 -13.82 8.17
N ILE A 901 2.70 -14.13 9.23
CA ILE A 901 3.42 -15.40 9.41
C ILE A 901 3.03 -16.04 10.75
N SER A 902 3.30 -17.34 10.90
CA SER A 902 3.06 -17.99 12.19
C SER A 902 3.92 -17.37 13.29
N LEU A 903 3.38 -17.30 14.50
CA LEU A 903 4.06 -16.73 15.67
C LEU A 903 5.40 -17.44 15.97
N ASP A 904 5.45 -18.76 15.76
CA ASP A 904 6.68 -19.56 15.89
C ASP A 904 7.75 -19.13 14.88
N ASN A 905 7.37 -18.96 13.61
CA ASN A 905 8.29 -18.51 12.58
C ASN A 905 8.74 -17.07 12.85
N PHE A 906 7.83 -16.19 13.29
CA PHE A 906 8.14 -14.79 13.63
C PHE A 906 9.21 -14.71 14.72
N THR A 907 9.00 -15.43 15.83
CA THR A 907 9.91 -15.43 16.97
C THR A 907 11.25 -16.11 16.68
N ARG A 908 11.27 -17.05 15.73
CA ARG A 908 12.50 -17.68 15.25
C ARG A 908 13.37 -16.72 14.42
N ILE A 909 12.77 -15.87 13.59
CA ILE A 909 13.51 -15.00 12.66
C ILE A 909 13.75 -13.58 13.19
N PHE A 910 12.92 -13.10 14.11
CA PHE A 910 13.06 -11.79 14.76
C PHE A 910 13.10 -11.96 16.28
N PRO A 911 14.11 -12.66 16.83
CA PRO A 911 14.20 -12.88 18.27
C PRO A 911 14.33 -11.56 19.06
N SER A 912 14.86 -10.49 18.46
CA SER A 912 14.96 -9.18 19.12
C SER A 912 13.64 -8.40 19.22
N GLU A 913 12.61 -8.77 18.45
CA GLU A 913 11.29 -8.12 18.48
C GLU A 913 10.45 -8.66 19.63
N SER A 914 10.62 -8.07 20.81
CA SER A 914 9.98 -8.50 22.06
C SER A 914 8.53 -8.05 22.22
N GLY A 915 7.73 -8.92 22.85
CA GLY A 915 6.34 -8.67 23.24
C GLY A 915 5.37 -8.43 22.09
N PHE A 916 4.14 -8.06 22.47
CA PHE A 916 3.02 -7.84 21.57
C PHE A 916 2.75 -6.36 21.41
N ARG A 917 2.44 -5.94 20.17
CA ARG A 917 2.18 -4.52 19.83
C ARG A 917 0.86 -4.29 19.13
N ALA A 918 0.16 -5.35 18.75
CA ALA A 918 -1.16 -5.27 18.13
C ALA A 918 -2.09 -6.31 18.75
N PHE A 919 -3.37 -5.96 18.84
CA PHE A 919 -4.38 -6.72 19.56
C PHE A 919 -5.71 -6.65 18.82
N LEU A 920 -6.37 -7.80 18.70
CA LEU A 920 -7.75 -7.90 18.21
C LEU A 920 -8.65 -8.21 19.40
N PHE A 921 -9.67 -7.38 19.64
CA PHE A 921 -10.60 -7.59 20.75
C PHE A 921 -11.97 -8.01 20.25
N ASP A 922 -12.47 -9.07 20.87
CA ASP A 922 -13.82 -9.58 20.70
C ASP A 922 -14.71 -8.95 21.78
N SER A 923 -15.55 -8.00 21.38
CA SER A 923 -16.50 -7.36 22.30
C SER A 923 -17.90 -7.86 21.98
N GLN A 924 -18.43 -8.72 22.86
CA GLN A 924 -19.85 -9.11 22.81
C GLN A 924 -20.78 -8.07 23.47
N ASN A 925 -20.22 -7.04 24.10
CA ASN A 925 -20.98 -5.98 24.77
C ASN A 925 -21.35 -4.83 23.82
N GLU A 926 -22.58 -4.30 23.97
CA GLU A 926 -23.14 -3.22 23.14
C GLU A 926 -22.42 -1.86 23.31
N ASN A 927 -21.58 -1.65 24.33
CA ASN A 927 -20.97 -0.34 24.63
C ASN A 927 -19.48 -0.27 24.25
N THR A 928 -19.18 -0.35 22.95
CA THR A 928 -17.83 -0.32 22.37
C THR A 928 -17.00 0.91 22.80
N GLU A 929 -17.62 2.07 22.91
CA GLU A 929 -16.97 3.33 23.33
C GLU A 929 -16.46 3.29 24.78
N GLU A 930 -17.23 2.67 25.68
CA GLU A 930 -16.79 2.52 27.07
C GLU A 930 -15.60 1.58 27.18
N THR A 931 -15.61 0.48 26.42
CA THR A 931 -14.48 -0.45 26.32
C THR A 931 -13.21 0.25 25.84
N ILE A 932 -13.32 1.05 24.77
CA ILE A 932 -12.20 1.86 24.26
C ILE A 932 -11.63 2.78 25.36
N ARG A 933 -12.49 3.48 26.12
CA ARG A 933 -12.06 4.35 27.23
C ARG A 933 -11.43 3.60 28.40
N ARG A 934 -11.83 2.35 28.66
CA ARG A 934 -11.23 1.50 29.70
C ARG A 934 -9.84 1.04 29.28
N LEU A 935 -9.71 0.51 28.05
CA LEU A 935 -8.43 0.11 27.47
C LEU A 935 -7.44 1.28 27.44
N HIS A 936 -7.86 2.46 26.97
CA HIS A 936 -7.00 3.64 26.95
C HIS A 936 -6.48 4.09 28.32
N ARG A 937 -7.27 3.87 29.39
CA ARG A 937 -6.90 4.22 30.77
C ARG A 937 -5.97 3.16 31.38
N GLN A 938 -6.29 1.88 31.19
CA GLN A 938 -5.47 0.76 31.67
C GLN A 938 -4.08 0.78 31.01
N GLU A 939 -4.07 0.95 29.69
CA GLU A 939 -2.88 0.92 28.85
C GLU A 939 -2.37 2.33 28.48
N GLU A 940 -2.49 3.27 29.41
CA GLU A 940 -2.02 4.64 29.19
C GLU A 940 -0.49 4.70 29.01
N LYS A 941 0.23 3.92 29.83
CA LYS A 941 1.70 3.90 29.86
C LYS A 941 2.31 3.30 28.59
N SER A 942 1.70 2.25 28.05
CA SER A 942 2.13 1.57 26.82
C SER A 942 1.72 2.33 25.55
N GLY A 943 0.84 3.33 25.69
CA GLY A 943 0.36 4.14 24.58
C GLY A 943 -0.59 3.37 23.69
N MET A 944 -1.47 2.53 24.26
CA MET A 944 -2.47 1.82 23.47
C MET A 944 -3.43 2.79 22.79
N GLN A 945 -3.56 2.64 21.48
CA GLN A 945 -4.58 3.26 20.66
C GLN A 945 -5.56 2.19 20.21
N VAL A 946 -6.85 2.38 20.50
CA VAL A 946 -7.90 1.44 20.12
C VAL A 946 -8.87 2.16 19.20
N GLU A 947 -9.17 1.54 18.07
CA GLU A 947 -10.19 1.98 17.13
C GLU A 947 -11.15 0.83 16.82
N THR A 948 -12.34 1.15 16.31
CA THR A 948 -13.23 0.07 15.84
C THR A 948 -12.66 -0.51 14.54
N THR A 949 -12.80 -1.82 14.37
CA THR A 949 -12.36 -2.49 13.13
C THR A 949 -13.08 -1.93 11.90
N LEU A 950 -14.34 -1.50 12.06
CA LEU A 950 -15.10 -0.83 11.02
C LEU A 950 -14.50 0.53 10.65
N GLN A 951 -14.15 1.38 11.62
CA GLN A 951 -13.49 2.67 11.36
C GLN A 951 -12.15 2.47 10.62
N ARG A 952 -11.38 1.45 11.01
CA ARG A 952 -10.14 1.10 10.33
C ARG A 952 -10.37 0.71 8.87
N LEU A 953 -11.35 -0.15 8.58
CA LEU A 953 -11.71 -0.54 7.21
C LEU A 953 -12.23 0.66 6.40
N GLU A 954 -13.05 1.53 7.00
CA GLU A 954 -13.52 2.75 6.34
C GLU A 954 -12.37 3.69 5.99
N HIS A 955 -11.33 3.76 6.83
CA HIS A 955 -10.14 4.55 6.53
C HIS A 955 -9.38 4.02 5.32
N PHE A 956 -9.19 2.70 5.20
CA PHE A 956 -8.62 2.07 4.01
C PHE A 956 -9.50 2.29 2.76
N TYR A 957 -10.82 2.17 2.90
CA TYR A 957 -11.77 2.37 1.81
C TYR A 957 -11.94 3.83 1.40
N ALA A 958 -11.57 4.80 2.24
CA ALA A 958 -11.67 6.22 1.93
C ALA A 958 -10.88 6.60 0.67
N VAL A 959 -9.75 5.92 0.41
CA VAL A 959 -8.95 6.10 -0.81
C VAL A 959 -9.76 5.69 -2.03
N GLU A 960 -10.28 4.48 -2.04
CA GLU A 960 -11.07 3.93 -3.15
C GLU A 960 -12.36 4.74 -3.37
N ARG A 961 -13.08 5.06 -2.30
CA ARG A 961 -14.28 5.90 -2.34
C ARG A 961 -13.99 7.26 -2.98
N SER A 962 -12.85 7.87 -2.65
CA SER A 962 -12.43 9.14 -3.25
C SER A 962 -12.17 8.99 -4.76
N TYR A 963 -11.47 7.92 -5.18
CA TYR A 963 -11.28 7.61 -6.61
C TYR A 963 -12.60 7.36 -7.34
N LEU A 964 -13.49 6.55 -6.78
CA LEU A 964 -14.81 6.29 -7.36
C LEU A 964 -15.62 7.58 -7.50
N SER A 965 -15.59 8.47 -6.51
CA SER A 965 -16.29 9.75 -6.59
C SER A 965 -15.73 10.67 -7.68
N LEU A 966 -14.42 10.65 -7.91
CA LEU A 966 -13.77 11.39 -8.99
C LEU A 966 -14.14 10.82 -10.37
N PHE A 967 -14.18 9.50 -10.51
CA PHE A 967 -14.63 8.85 -11.74
C PHE A 967 -16.12 9.09 -12.00
N LEU A 968 -16.94 9.24 -10.97
CA LEU A 968 -18.35 9.60 -11.12
C LEU A 968 -18.50 10.98 -11.78
N VAL A 969 -17.69 11.98 -11.39
CA VAL A 969 -17.67 13.29 -12.05
C VAL A 969 -17.35 13.15 -13.54
N LEU A 970 -16.39 12.30 -13.88
CA LEU A 970 -16.02 11.99 -15.26
C LEU A 970 -17.17 11.31 -16.04
N GLY A 971 -17.89 10.39 -15.40
CA GLY A 971 -19.09 9.76 -15.94
C GLY A 971 -20.20 10.78 -16.20
N VAL A 972 -20.45 11.70 -15.26
CA VAL A 972 -21.41 12.81 -15.43
C VAL A 972 -20.99 13.73 -16.58
N LEU A 973 -19.70 14.05 -16.73
CA LEU A 973 -19.18 14.77 -17.89
C LEU A 973 -19.43 14.00 -19.20
N GLY A 974 -19.27 12.68 -19.19
CA GLY A 974 -19.59 11.82 -20.34
C GLY A 974 -21.08 11.87 -20.71
N VAL A 975 -21.97 11.79 -19.72
CA VAL A 975 -23.44 11.91 -19.93
C VAL A 975 -23.81 13.28 -20.46
N THR A 976 -23.27 14.36 -19.87
CA THR A 976 -23.59 15.73 -20.30
C THR A 976 -23.14 15.97 -21.73
N LEU A 977 -21.94 15.51 -22.10
CA LEU A 977 -21.47 15.51 -23.49
C LEU A 977 -22.40 14.69 -24.40
N GLY A 978 -22.83 13.52 -23.92
CA GLY A 978 -23.86 12.66 -24.52
C GLY A 978 -25.16 13.41 -24.84
N ALA A 979 -25.73 14.05 -23.83
CA ALA A 979 -26.96 14.82 -23.91
C ALA A 979 -26.82 16.03 -24.86
N LEU A 980 -25.71 16.76 -24.79
CA LEU A 980 -25.41 17.87 -25.71
C LEU A 980 -25.31 17.38 -27.16
N GLY A 981 -24.64 16.25 -27.39
CA GLY A 981 -24.54 15.65 -28.72
C GLY A 981 -25.91 15.30 -29.30
N ILE A 982 -26.81 14.74 -28.49
CA ILE A 982 -28.21 14.50 -28.88
C ILE A 982 -28.90 15.83 -29.23
N GLY A 983 -28.78 16.85 -28.39
CA GLY A 983 -29.37 18.16 -28.64
C GLY A 983 -28.90 18.78 -29.97
N VAL A 984 -27.60 18.67 -30.28
CA VAL A 984 -27.06 19.13 -31.58
C VAL A 984 -27.64 18.31 -32.73
N ILE A 985 -27.76 16.99 -32.59
CA ILE A 985 -28.38 16.13 -33.60
C ILE A 985 -29.86 16.46 -33.79
N THR A 986 -30.60 16.75 -32.73
CA THR A 986 -32.02 17.15 -32.78
C THR A 986 -32.19 18.52 -33.45
N ALA A 987 -31.39 19.51 -33.05
CA ALA A 987 -31.40 20.82 -33.69
C ALA A 987 -31.10 20.71 -35.19
N ARG A 988 -30.13 19.86 -35.54
CA ARG A 988 -29.73 19.62 -36.92
C ARG A 988 -30.78 18.86 -37.72
N SER A 989 -31.35 17.80 -37.15
CA SER A 989 -32.37 16.99 -37.81
C SER A 989 -33.61 17.81 -38.15
N ARG A 990 -33.99 18.75 -37.28
CA ARG A 990 -35.06 19.71 -37.55
C ARG A 990 -34.72 20.65 -38.71
N ILE A 991 -33.49 21.20 -38.75
CA ILE A 991 -33.05 22.10 -39.84
C ILE A 991 -33.09 21.39 -41.19
N GLU A 992 -32.61 20.15 -41.25
CA GLU A 992 -32.56 19.35 -42.48
C GLU A 992 -33.95 18.91 -42.97
N ARG A 993 -34.94 18.86 -42.06
CA ARG A 993 -36.30 18.42 -42.34
C ARG A 993 -37.31 19.58 -42.41
N ARG A 994 -36.84 20.83 -42.51
CA ARG A 994 -37.73 22.01 -42.55
C ARG A 994 -38.75 21.95 -43.69
N ALA A 995 -38.32 21.54 -44.89
CA ALA A 995 -39.21 21.40 -46.05
C ALA A 995 -40.28 20.31 -45.84
N GLU A 996 -39.89 19.16 -45.25
CA GLU A 996 -40.82 18.08 -44.89
C GLU A 996 -41.84 18.54 -43.85
N TRP A 997 -41.41 19.31 -42.84
CA TRP A 997 -42.29 19.87 -41.82
C TRP A 997 -43.26 20.91 -42.39
N ALA A 998 -42.79 21.76 -43.30
CA ALA A 998 -43.63 22.74 -43.97
C ALA A 998 -44.67 22.05 -44.88
N MET A 999 -44.28 20.99 -45.60
CA MET A 999 -45.19 20.18 -46.40
C MET A 999 -46.28 19.51 -45.54
N LEU A 1000 -45.90 18.90 -44.41
CA LEU A 1000 -46.88 18.30 -43.49
C LEU A 1000 -47.84 19.34 -42.90
N GLN A 1001 -47.36 20.55 -42.60
CA GLN A 1001 -48.23 21.65 -42.14
C GLN A 1001 -49.21 22.09 -43.24
N VAL A 1002 -48.78 22.14 -44.50
CA VAL A 1002 -49.64 22.44 -45.67
C VAL A 1002 -50.69 21.34 -45.88
N LEU A 1003 -50.33 20.08 -45.62
CA LEU A 1003 -51.25 18.93 -45.68
C LEU A 1003 -52.22 18.83 -44.48
N GLY A 1004 -52.22 19.81 -43.57
CA GLY A 1004 -53.18 19.91 -42.47
C GLY A 1004 -52.71 19.33 -41.12
N TYR A 1005 -51.44 18.93 -40.98
CA TYR A 1005 -50.91 18.48 -39.68
C TYR A 1005 -50.65 19.66 -38.73
N GLU A 1006 -51.25 19.62 -37.55
CA GLU A 1006 -50.99 20.61 -36.51
C GLU A 1006 -49.52 20.60 -36.03
N LYS A 1007 -49.01 21.79 -35.67
CA LYS A 1007 -47.66 21.96 -35.09
C LYS A 1007 -47.45 21.09 -33.85
N ARG A 1008 -48.49 20.84 -33.04
CA ARG A 1008 -48.44 19.99 -31.85
C ARG A 1008 -48.13 18.53 -32.20
N HIS A 1009 -48.73 17.99 -33.26
CA HIS A 1009 -48.47 16.63 -33.73
C HIS A 1009 -47.05 16.45 -34.26
N LEU A 1010 -46.52 17.45 -34.97
CA LEU A 1010 -45.14 17.44 -35.48
C LEU A 1010 -44.10 17.56 -34.36
N LEU A 1011 -44.37 18.37 -33.34
CA LEU A 1011 -43.53 18.45 -32.14
C LEU A 1011 -43.57 17.14 -31.34
N ARG A 1012 -44.76 16.54 -31.15
CA ARG A 1012 -44.91 15.23 -30.51
C ARG A 1012 -44.12 14.15 -31.26
N LEU A 1013 -44.15 14.14 -32.58
CA LEU A 1013 -43.37 13.22 -33.41
C LEU A 1013 -41.85 13.32 -33.13
N LEU A 1014 -41.32 14.55 -33.07
CA LEU A 1014 -39.91 14.77 -32.78
C LEU A 1014 -39.54 14.37 -31.34
N VAL A 1015 -40.41 14.66 -30.36
CA VAL A 1015 -40.20 14.26 -28.97
C VAL A 1015 -40.15 12.74 -28.87
N VAL A 1016 -41.08 12.02 -29.51
CA VAL A 1016 -41.09 10.54 -29.52
C VAL A 1016 -39.85 9.97 -30.20
N GLU A 1017 -39.40 10.56 -31.32
CA GLU A 1017 -38.16 10.15 -32.01
C GLU A 1017 -36.94 10.25 -31.09
N ASN A 1018 -36.75 11.38 -30.41
CA ASN A 1018 -35.58 11.57 -29.54
C ASN A 1018 -35.74 10.82 -28.21
N ALA A 1019 -36.95 10.68 -27.68
CA ALA A 1019 -37.23 9.85 -26.50
C ALA A 1019 -36.87 8.38 -26.74
N ALA A 1020 -37.13 7.85 -27.94
CA ALA A 1020 -36.71 6.51 -28.31
C ALA A 1020 -35.17 6.35 -28.31
N ILE A 1021 -34.43 7.34 -28.81
CA ILE A 1021 -32.95 7.34 -28.78
C ILE A 1021 -32.44 7.39 -27.35
N LEU A 1022 -33.01 8.25 -26.50
CA LEU A 1022 -32.67 8.35 -25.07
C LEU A 1022 -32.92 7.02 -24.34
N LEU A 1023 -34.09 6.41 -24.55
CA LEU A 1023 -34.47 5.15 -23.91
C LEU A 1023 -33.56 4.00 -24.35
N VAL A 1024 -33.27 3.87 -25.65
CA VAL A 1024 -32.34 2.85 -26.15
C VAL A 1024 -30.93 3.05 -25.61
N ALA A 1025 -30.43 4.29 -25.58
CA ALA A 1025 -29.12 4.58 -25.00
C ALA A 1025 -29.05 4.17 -23.52
N ALA A 1026 -30.11 4.44 -22.77
CA ALA A 1026 -30.21 4.11 -21.36
C ALA A 1026 -30.28 2.59 -21.13
N ILE A 1027 -31.02 1.85 -21.98
CA ILE A 1027 -31.09 0.38 -21.94
C ILE A 1027 -29.74 -0.24 -22.31
N LEU A 1028 -29.08 0.24 -23.37
CA LEU A 1028 -27.79 -0.30 -23.81
C LEU A 1028 -26.69 -0.04 -22.77
N GLY A 1029 -26.59 1.20 -22.26
CA GLY A 1029 -25.59 1.57 -21.26
C GLY A 1029 -25.86 0.93 -19.90
N GLY A 1030 -27.08 1.06 -19.38
CA GLY A 1030 -27.47 0.51 -18.08
C GLY A 1030 -27.53 -1.01 -18.09
N GLY A 1031 -28.07 -1.61 -19.15
CA GLY A 1031 -28.11 -3.06 -19.32
C GLY A 1031 -26.72 -3.67 -19.34
N ALA A 1032 -25.81 -3.15 -20.16
CA ALA A 1032 -24.42 -3.63 -20.23
C ALA A 1032 -23.70 -3.52 -18.88
N SER A 1033 -23.91 -2.40 -18.16
CA SER A 1033 -23.35 -2.16 -16.84
C SER A 1033 -23.88 -3.17 -15.81
N LEU A 1034 -25.20 -3.30 -15.68
CA LEU A 1034 -25.85 -4.23 -14.73
C LEU A 1034 -25.47 -5.69 -15.01
N THR A 1035 -25.43 -6.11 -16.27
CA THR A 1035 -25.05 -7.49 -16.62
C THR A 1035 -23.61 -7.80 -16.27
N ALA A 1036 -22.70 -6.84 -16.43
CA ALA A 1036 -21.30 -7.02 -16.10
C ALA A 1036 -21.06 -6.98 -14.58
N LEU A 1037 -21.90 -6.26 -13.81
CA LEU A 1037 -21.84 -6.18 -12.35
C LEU A 1037 -22.37 -7.43 -11.64
N LEU A 1038 -23.17 -8.26 -12.33
CA LEU A 1038 -23.86 -9.40 -11.74
C LEU A 1038 -22.95 -10.34 -10.91
N PRO A 1039 -21.73 -10.71 -11.38
CA PRO A 1039 -20.83 -11.53 -10.58
C PRO A 1039 -20.39 -10.86 -9.28
N SER A 1040 -20.04 -9.57 -9.32
CA SER A 1040 -19.55 -8.83 -8.16
C SER A 1040 -20.64 -8.65 -7.08
N VAL A 1041 -21.90 -8.49 -7.49
CA VAL A 1041 -23.03 -8.39 -6.55
C VAL A 1041 -23.31 -9.72 -5.86
N LEU A 1042 -23.27 -10.82 -6.62
CA LEU A 1042 -23.59 -12.15 -6.09
C LEU A 1042 -22.43 -12.82 -5.36
N LEU A 1043 -21.17 -12.50 -5.71
CA LEU A 1043 -19.98 -13.11 -5.11
C LEU A 1043 -19.38 -12.28 -3.97
N SER A 1044 -19.55 -10.95 -3.99
CA SER A 1044 -18.82 -10.02 -3.11
C SER A 1044 -19.70 -9.36 -2.06
N SER A 1045 -20.93 -9.84 -1.82
CA SER A 1045 -21.92 -9.27 -0.89
C SER A 1045 -22.11 -7.74 -1.01
N THR A 1046 -21.81 -7.17 -2.19
CA THR A 1046 -21.98 -5.76 -2.49
C THR A 1046 -23.46 -5.45 -2.69
N THR A 1047 -24.02 -4.58 -1.85
CA THR A 1047 -25.43 -4.18 -1.99
C THR A 1047 -25.57 -3.06 -3.00
N LEU A 1048 -26.32 -3.29 -4.08
CA LEU A 1048 -26.64 -2.24 -5.04
C LEU A 1048 -27.54 -1.18 -4.39
N PRO A 1049 -27.13 0.10 -4.34
CA PRO A 1049 -28.02 1.17 -3.88
C PRO A 1049 -29.03 1.49 -4.98
N LEU A 1050 -30.04 0.62 -5.13
CA LEU A 1050 -31.04 0.68 -6.20
C LEU A 1050 -31.72 2.05 -6.31
N LEU A 1051 -31.94 2.71 -5.17
CA LEU A 1051 -32.51 4.06 -5.15
C LEU A 1051 -31.58 5.10 -5.79
N LEU A 1052 -30.28 5.09 -5.45
CA LEU A 1052 -29.28 5.99 -6.05
C LEU A 1052 -29.10 5.71 -7.55
N GLN A 1053 -29.11 4.44 -7.94
CA GLN A 1053 -29.08 4.06 -9.36
C GLN A 1053 -30.31 4.55 -10.11
N PHE A 1054 -31.50 4.41 -9.52
CA PHE A 1054 -32.74 4.89 -10.10
C PHE A 1054 -32.78 6.42 -10.23
N ILE A 1055 -32.35 7.14 -9.19
CA ILE A 1055 -32.21 8.61 -9.21
C ILE A 1055 -31.20 9.03 -10.28
N GLY A 1056 -30.04 8.38 -10.31
CA GLY A 1056 -29.00 8.61 -11.32
C GLY A 1056 -29.55 8.43 -12.73
N PHE A 1057 -30.20 7.31 -13.00
CA PHE A 1057 -30.86 7.02 -14.27
C PHE A 1057 -31.90 8.08 -14.67
N LEU A 1058 -32.77 8.47 -13.73
CA LEU A 1058 -33.81 9.48 -13.98
C LEU A 1058 -33.19 10.85 -14.30
N SER A 1059 -32.13 11.25 -13.58
CA SER A 1059 -31.43 12.51 -13.79
C SER A 1059 -30.79 12.59 -15.20
N MET A 1060 -30.29 11.47 -15.73
CA MET A 1060 -29.72 11.39 -17.06
C MET A 1060 -30.79 11.54 -18.15
N LEU A 1061 -31.93 10.87 -17.98
CA LEU A 1061 -33.07 11.02 -18.89
C LEU A 1061 -33.60 12.46 -18.87
N ALA A 1062 -33.69 13.07 -17.69
CA ALA A 1062 -34.10 14.47 -17.54
C ALA A 1062 -33.12 15.42 -18.25
N GLY A 1063 -31.80 15.22 -18.09
CA GLY A 1063 -30.78 16.02 -18.78
C GLY A 1063 -30.83 15.88 -20.30
N GLY A 1064 -31.03 14.66 -20.81
CA GLY A 1064 -31.25 14.40 -22.23
C GLY A 1064 -32.51 15.09 -22.77
N ALA A 1065 -33.62 14.99 -22.04
CA ALA A 1065 -34.87 15.66 -22.39
C ALA A 1065 -34.74 17.19 -22.37
N LEU A 1066 -34.00 17.75 -21.39
CA LEU A 1066 -33.70 19.18 -21.31
C LEU A 1066 -32.89 19.65 -22.53
N SER A 1067 -31.88 18.89 -22.94
CA SER A 1067 -31.09 19.19 -24.14
C SER A 1067 -31.94 19.21 -25.42
N VAL A 1068 -32.85 18.23 -25.56
CA VAL A 1068 -33.83 18.18 -26.66
C VAL A 1068 -34.76 19.39 -26.62
N ALA A 1069 -35.24 19.79 -25.44
CA ALA A 1069 -36.09 20.96 -25.26
C ALA A 1069 -35.36 22.27 -25.63
N LEU A 1070 -34.10 22.44 -25.19
CA LEU A 1070 -33.26 23.58 -25.54
C LEU A 1070 -33.00 23.64 -27.05
N ALA A 1071 -32.68 22.51 -27.68
CA ALA A 1071 -32.51 22.42 -29.12
C ALA A 1071 -33.77 22.86 -29.87
N LEU A 1072 -34.96 22.50 -29.38
CA LEU A 1072 -36.25 22.92 -29.91
C LEU A 1072 -36.53 24.42 -29.76
N LEU A 1073 -36.10 25.03 -28.65
CA LEU A 1073 -36.23 26.46 -28.40
C LEU A 1073 -35.32 27.28 -29.32
N VAL A 1074 -34.05 26.88 -29.46
CA VAL A 1074 -33.05 27.56 -30.30
C VAL A 1074 -33.40 27.50 -31.80
N THR A 1075 -34.14 26.47 -32.23
CA THR A 1075 -34.48 26.25 -33.63
C THR A 1075 -35.89 26.72 -34.05
N ARG A 1076 -36.53 27.59 -33.26
CA ARG A 1076 -37.86 28.17 -33.55
C ARG A 1076 -37.88 28.78 -34.96
N SER A 1077 -38.79 28.32 -35.82
CA SER A 1077 -38.82 28.64 -37.26
C SER A 1077 -39.29 30.06 -37.54
N GLN A 1078 -38.66 30.73 -38.52
CA GLN A 1078 -39.23 31.87 -39.25
C GLN A 1078 -40.33 31.40 -40.23
N SER A 1079 -40.94 32.31 -41.00
CA SER A 1079 -42.19 32.11 -41.75
C SER A 1079 -42.23 30.86 -42.66
N LEU A 1080 -43.37 30.15 -42.64
CA LEU A 1080 -43.71 28.96 -43.45
C LEU A 1080 -43.38 29.07 -44.95
N LEU A 1081 -43.54 30.27 -45.52
CA LEU A 1081 -43.35 30.56 -46.95
C LEU A 1081 -41.86 30.59 -47.37
N LEU A 1082 -40.97 31.01 -46.47
CA LEU A 1082 -39.51 31.02 -46.71
C LEU A 1082 -38.92 29.61 -46.63
N ASP A 1083 -39.49 28.75 -45.79
CA ASP A 1083 -39.05 27.36 -45.62
C ASP A 1083 -39.47 26.45 -46.79
N LEU A 1084 -40.52 26.82 -47.56
CA LEU A 1084 -40.93 26.13 -48.80
C LEU A 1084 -40.19 26.61 -50.06
N ARG A 1085 -39.67 27.85 -50.09
CA ARG A 1085 -39.00 28.46 -51.26
C ARG A 1085 -37.50 28.21 -51.37
N ARG A 1086 -36.86 27.69 -50.32
CA ARG A 1086 -35.43 27.36 -50.32
C ARG A 1086 -35.25 25.91 -50.76
N GLU A 1087 -35.25 25.67 -52.05
CA GLU A 1087 -34.68 24.45 -52.66
C GLU A 1087 -33.24 24.68 -53.12
#